data_AF-A0A8T0T4D1-F1
#
_entry.id   AF-A0A8T0T4D1-F1
#
_cell.length_a   1.000
_cell.length_b   1.000
_cell.length_c   1.000
_cell.angle_alpha   90.00
_cell.angle_beta   90.00
_cell.angle_gamma   90.00
#
_symmetry.space_group_name_H-M   'P 1'
#
loop_
_entity.id
_entity.type
_entity.pdbx_description
1 polymer ?
#
loop_
_entity_poly.entity_id
_entity_poly.type
_entity_poly.pdbx_seq_one_letter_code
_entity_poly.pdbx_strand_id
1 'polypeptide(L)'
;MVMEVELQPGNDHAVESTTGQKEPQQQGAQIPSTRDEAELVWKLRKYLILLAILSATITYQAGLAPPGGLWLDNQHGHHASDIVLQSTYPKRYNVFFYCNSTAFMASLIVLILLLVRELSRNAIWLRSLHFAMLLNLLGLMGAYAAGSCRQIRTSLYTWVLLVGIFTYIALHVVFFQHLASEWLRQNLMDVQRSWKEYLAHMFGKNKSTTEEPAASVKEKKDELEQKRSLLLVLATLSTTVTYAAGLNPPGGFWPDSSASHLAGDPALRDYYPRRFKAFMACNDTAFAGSLVIIVMLLSNTAVDHAVESNALRLCVLISLFGLMGAYAAGSCREVHTSIYVSILVGAVLLYLIIQWIAPIVPRPEFVSKCIKWTKAEKHKLILKLKSFLTDNTSTTSEQEMPLALDQQQPSDHDITSTVGDVKDDTRKLRTYLLLLGILAATITYQAGLNPPGGFWLDNEDGHLAGDPILEAISPKRYKTFFYCNATAFVSSLVIITLLQSNLITVGALKRYVLQTAMIFDLFGMMGAYAAGSSRTLSTSLYVIILVILTFSYVIIHILLFVCKGNSDESAQQMDDNPELKDLEKRRKFLVLLAVLAASCTYQAGINPPGGFWTDNNDGHRAGYPMFHDEFPHRYLVFFYFNSTAFMSSLAVIMLLVSKRLCQRGISGYLLRGCMLLDLASLMGAFAAGSCRKVSTSVYAILVVSIVFAYAMAQVLVLTFAKDKVSYFFEWVLCATPFKSLHPSENCKRSIMVRRKPEHKWRKDLILIGTLAVSVTYQAGLLPPGGLWPDDRDGHFIGDPILHDTDPPRYKAFFYCNATAFMASVVIVILLLNSTISKYRRSLLPMKTAMVLDLLALLGAYAAGSCRKLKTSIYVFALVIAVFMYIIIHILLSFDKMARLVKKTGEQWIPCLKKMWALIETEPPNHHPSSEEP
;
A
#
# COMPACT_ATOMS: atom_id res chain seq x y z
N MET A 1 7.77 -31.83 68.50
CA MET A 1 7.49 -33.07 69.26
C MET A 1 8.19 -34.18 68.50
N VAL A 2 9.07 -34.87 69.22
CA VAL A 2 10.09 -35.83 68.76
C VAL A 2 9.47 -37.16 68.33
N MET A 3 10.21 -37.89 67.47
CA MET A 3 10.23 -39.33 67.16
C MET A 3 10.01 -39.56 65.65
N GLU A 4 11.01 -39.77 64.80
CA GLU A 4 12.19 -40.64 64.83
C GLU A 4 11.88 -42.11 64.47
N VAL A 5 12.77 -42.67 63.64
CA VAL A 5 13.19 -44.08 63.52
C VAL A 5 12.80 -44.88 62.26
N GLU A 6 13.85 -45.04 61.42
CA GLU A 6 14.41 -46.22 60.70
C GLU A 6 13.54 -47.05 59.71
N LEU A 7 13.95 -47.25 58.44
CA LEU A 7 15.04 -48.15 57.91
C LEU A 7 14.81 -49.61 58.37
N GLN A 8 14.69 -50.63 57.53
CA GLN A 8 15.62 -51.08 56.48
C GLN A 8 14.99 -52.29 55.69
N PRO A 9 15.69 -53.14 54.90
CA PRO A 9 15.36 -53.39 53.49
C PRO A 9 15.17 -54.88 53.10
N GLY A 10 15.00 -55.17 51.81
CA GLY A 10 15.65 -56.33 51.19
C GLY A 10 14.80 -57.49 50.66
N ASN A 11 15.14 -57.87 49.41
CA ASN A 11 15.20 -59.20 48.82
C ASN A 11 13.99 -59.85 48.11
N ASP A 12 14.17 -59.90 46.77
CA ASP A 12 14.37 -61.10 45.94
C ASP A 12 13.22 -61.94 45.37
N HIS A 13 13.38 -62.12 44.05
CA HIS A 13 13.08 -63.27 43.18
C HIS A 13 11.70 -63.46 42.51
N ALA A 14 11.75 -63.24 41.18
CA ALA A 14 11.53 -64.25 40.11
C ALA A 14 10.11 -64.61 39.60
N VAL A 15 9.90 -64.24 38.32
CA VAL A 15 9.41 -65.06 37.17
C VAL A 15 7.89 -65.20 36.89
N GLU A 16 7.56 -64.80 35.63
CA GLU A 16 6.46 -65.17 34.71
C GLU A 16 4.98 -65.15 35.12
N SER A 17 4.16 -64.34 34.43
CA SER A 17 3.45 -64.79 33.22
C SER A 17 2.43 -63.76 32.70
N THR A 18 2.38 -63.65 31.38
CA THR A 18 1.33 -63.15 30.48
C THR A 18 -0.05 -62.79 31.05
N THR A 19 -0.55 -61.59 30.74
CA THR A 19 -1.67 -61.36 29.79
C THR A 19 -1.94 -59.86 29.61
N GLY A 20 -2.23 -59.47 28.37
CA GLY A 20 -2.36 -58.06 28.00
C GLY A 20 -3.70 -57.44 28.38
N GLN A 21 -3.65 -56.15 28.72
CA GLN A 21 -4.77 -55.26 28.57
C GLN A 21 -4.25 -53.86 28.23
N LYS A 22 -4.48 -53.43 26.98
CA LYS A 22 -4.27 -52.05 26.54
C LYS A 22 -5.32 -51.17 27.22
N GLU A 23 -4.92 -50.35 28.16
CA GLU A 23 -5.70 -49.17 28.53
C GLU A 23 -5.63 -48.12 27.41
N PRO A 24 -6.75 -47.47 27.04
CA PRO A 24 -6.72 -46.41 26.05
C PRO A 24 -6.10 -45.16 26.67
N GLN A 25 -4.92 -44.77 26.18
CA GLN A 25 -4.39 -43.42 26.41
C GLN A 25 -5.42 -42.40 25.92
N GLN A 26 -6.07 -41.73 26.88
CA GLN A 26 -6.79 -40.49 26.64
C GLN A 26 -5.80 -39.47 26.07
N GLN A 27 -5.87 -39.30 24.75
CA GLN A 27 -5.28 -38.15 24.07
C GLN A 27 -6.15 -36.92 24.42
N GLY A 28 -5.82 -36.30 25.56
CA GLY A 28 -6.37 -35.01 25.96
C GLY A 28 -6.13 -33.99 24.87
N ALA A 29 -7.21 -33.37 24.39
CA ALA A 29 -7.18 -32.31 23.40
C ALA A 29 -6.39 -31.11 23.97
N GLN A 30 -5.21 -30.85 23.41
CA GLN A 30 -4.40 -29.70 23.79
C GLN A 30 -5.13 -28.40 23.45
N ILE A 31 -5.47 -27.62 24.48
CA ILE A 31 -5.74 -26.18 24.38
C ILE A 31 -4.51 -25.54 23.70
N PRO A 32 -4.66 -24.66 22.68
CA PRO A 32 -3.51 -24.03 22.05
C PRO A 32 -2.70 -23.31 23.11
N SER A 33 -1.40 -23.59 23.19
CA SER A 33 -0.54 -22.91 24.15
C SER A 33 -0.41 -21.43 23.76
N THR A 34 -0.22 -20.53 24.73
CA THR A 34 0.08 -19.10 24.47
C THR A 34 1.23 -18.90 23.47
N ARG A 35 2.12 -19.89 23.38
CA ARG A 35 3.25 -19.94 22.45
C ARG A 35 2.79 -20.18 21.00
N ASP A 36 1.77 -21.00 20.78
CA ASP A 36 1.19 -21.27 19.45
C ASP A 36 0.42 -20.05 18.93
N GLU A 37 -0.29 -19.34 19.81
CA GLU A 37 -0.97 -18.08 19.47
C GLU A 37 0.03 -16.97 19.13
N ALA A 38 1.09 -16.82 19.94
CA ALA A 38 2.16 -15.87 19.66
C ALA A 38 2.85 -16.17 18.32
N GLU A 39 3.09 -17.45 18.00
CA GLU A 39 3.67 -17.86 16.73
C GLU A 39 2.72 -17.59 15.55
N LEU A 40 1.42 -17.79 15.72
CA LEU A 40 0.41 -17.44 14.73
C LEU A 40 0.39 -15.93 14.45
N VAL A 41 0.28 -15.11 15.49
CA VAL A 41 0.29 -13.64 15.35
C VAL A 41 1.56 -13.20 14.65
N TRP A 42 2.70 -13.80 14.99
CA TRP A 42 3.96 -13.51 14.32
C TRP A 42 3.97 -13.92 12.85
N LYS A 43 3.40 -15.08 12.52
CA LYS A 43 3.21 -15.55 11.13
C LYS A 43 2.33 -14.58 10.34
N LEU A 44 1.33 -13.98 10.99
CA LEU A 44 0.37 -13.02 10.44
C LEU A 44 0.83 -11.56 10.52
N ARG A 45 1.93 -11.25 11.21
CA ARG A 45 2.37 -9.88 11.52
C ARG A 45 2.33 -8.92 10.34
N LYS A 46 2.89 -9.32 9.19
CA LYS A 46 2.92 -8.48 7.97
C LYS A 46 1.53 -8.01 7.51
N TYR A 47 0.51 -8.84 7.76
CA TYR A 47 -0.87 -8.62 7.38
C TYR A 47 -1.61 -7.73 8.37
N LEU A 48 -1.35 -7.95 9.66
CA LEU A 48 -1.87 -7.12 10.73
C LEU A 48 -1.35 -5.68 10.65
N ILE A 49 -0.07 -5.53 10.29
CA ILE A 49 0.54 -4.21 10.06
C ILE A 49 -0.12 -3.50 8.87
N LEU A 50 -0.36 -4.22 7.76
CA LEU A 50 -1.04 -3.64 6.61
C LEU A 50 -2.44 -3.14 6.98
N LEU A 51 -3.22 -3.96 7.68
CA LEU A 51 -4.56 -3.59 8.16
C LEU A 51 -4.52 -2.37 9.09
N ALA A 52 -3.56 -2.31 10.01
CA ALA A 52 -3.43 -1.21 10.95
C ALA A 52 -2.99 0.09 10.27
N ILE A 53 -2.05 0.04 9.32
CA ILE A 53 -1.67 1.21 8.50
C ILE A 53 -2.89 1.76 7.77
N LEU A 54 -3.64 0.89 7.11
CA LEU A 54 -4.78 1.31 6.31
C LEU A 54 -5.89 1.89 7.18
N SER A 55 -6.17 1.29 8.35
CA SER A 55 -7.11 1.86 9.31
C SER A 55 -6.64 3.23 9.81
N ALA A 56 -5.35 3.37 10.17
CA ALA A 56 -4.78 4.65 10.58
C ALA A 56 -4.95 5.73 9.50
N THR A 57 -4.68 5.41 8.24
CA THR A 57 -4.82 6.35 7.11
C THR A 57 -6.25 6.84 6.96
N ILE A 58 -7.22 5.91 6.85
CA ILE A 58 -8.61 6.30 6.55
C ILE A 58 -9.29 7.01 7.72
N THR A 59 -8.95 6.64 8.96
CA THR A 59 -9.49 7.29 10.16
C THR A 59 -8.86 8.65 10.42
N TYR A 60 -7.58 8.83 10.11
CA TYR A 60 -6.93 10.15 10.14
C TYR A 60 -7.61 11.11 9.17
N GLN A 61 -7.79 10.71 7.91
CA GLN A 61 -8.45 11.54 6.90
C GLN A 61 -9.90 11.84 7.26
N ALA A 62 -10.68 10.83 7.65
CA ALA A 62 -12.08 11.02 8.04
C ALA A 62 -12.24 11.88 9.31
N GLY A 63 -11.24 11.90 10.20
CA GLY A 63 -11.26 12.76 11.39
C GLY A 63 -11.03 14.24 11.06
N LEU A 64 -10.24 14.55 10.02
CA LEU A 64 -9.97 15.92 9.58
C LEU A 64 -11.01 16.45 8.59
N ALA A 65 -11.63 15.56 7.81
CA ALA A 65 -12.72 15.83 6.88
C ALA A 65 -13.93 14.94 7.24
N PRO A 66 -14.70 15.32 8.28
CA PRO A 66 -15.82 14.50 8.76
C PRO A 66 -16.97 14.43 7.74
N PRO A 67 -17.75 13.34 7.76
CA PRO A 67 -18.89 13.15 6.88
C PRO A 67 -19.95 14.23 7.12
N GLY A 68 -20.60 14.70 6.05
CA GLY A 68 -21.61 15.75 6.09
C GLY A 68 -21.10 17.12 5.69
N GLY A 69 -19.78 17.26 5.45
CA GLY A 69 -19.21 18.53 5.05
C GLY A 69 -19.09 19.49 6.22
N LEU A 70 -18.82 20.74 5.88
CA LEU A 70 -18.49 21.82 6.79
C LEU A 70 -19.38 23.03 6.46
N TRP A 71 -19.75 23.79 7.47
CA TRP A 71 -20.42 25.07 7.24
C TRP A 71 -19.45 26.04 6.54
N LEU A 72 -19.96 26.71 5.52
CA LEU A 72 -19.19 27.65 4.69
C LEU A 72 -19.42 29.11 5.09
N ASP A 73 -20.31 29.36 6.04
CA ASP A 73 -20.70 30.71 6.47
C ASP A 73 -20.81 30.79 8.01
N ASN A 74 -20.94 32.04 8.50
CA ASN A 74 -21.15 32.36 9.91
C ASN A 74 -22.63 32.68 10.20
N GLN A 75 -23.57 31.97 9.60
CA GLN A 75 -25.01 32.25 9.72
C GLN A 75 -25.74 31.24 10.60
N HIS A 76 -26.99 31.57 10.96
CA HIS A 76 -27.92 30.67 11.65
C HIS A 76 -27.40 30.04 12.97
N GLY A 77 -26.48 30.73 13.67
CA GLY A 77 -25.92 30.28 14.94
C GLY A 77 -24.85 29.19 14.81
N HIS A 78 -24.28 29.02 13.61
CA HIS A 78 -23.12 28.17 13.34
C HIS A 78 -21.94 29.03 12.89
N HIS A 79 -20.73 28.53 13.12
CA HIS A 79 -19.51 29.15 12.65
C HIS A 79 -19.01 28.42 11.40
N ALA A 80 -18.37 29.15 10.49
CA ALA A 80 -17.70 28.56 9.35
C ALA A 80 -16.67 27.55 9.83
N SER A 81 -16.48 26.47 9.07
CA SER A 81 -15.67 25.32 9.46
C SER A 81 -16.27 24.44 10.58
N ASP A 82 -17.44 24.76 11.15
CA ASP A 82 -18.17 23.82 12.01
C ASP A 82 -18.65 22.60 11.21
N ILE A 83 -18.75 21.47 11.91
CA ILE A 83 -19.09 20.20 11.29
C ILE A 83 -20.61 20.09 11.14
N VAL A 84 -21.10 20.05 9.91
CA VAL A 84 -22.55 20.06 9.63
C VAL A 84 -23.27 18.89 10.29
N LEU A 85 -22.68 17.69 10.22
CA LEU A 85 -23.27 16.50 10.87
C LEU A 85 -23.39 16.66 12.39
N GLN A 86 -22.55 17.49 13.02
CA GLN A 86 -22.63 17.76 14.45
C GLN A 86 -23.87 18.59 14.81
N SER A 87 -24.31 19.52 13.94
CA SER A 87 -25.52 20.32 14.17
C SER A 87 -26.78 19.59 13.74
N THR A 88 -26.79 18.96 12.56
CA THR A 88 -28.00 18.33 12.01
C THR A 88 -28.27 16.92 12.55
N TYR A 89 -27.23 16.13 12.84
CA TYR A 89 -27.35 14.77 13.37
C TYR A 89 -26.39 14.50 14.54
N PRO A 90 -26.52 15.22 15.69
CA PRO A 90 -25.53 15.22 16.77
C PRO A 90 -25.23 13.84 17.36
N LYS A 91 -26.25 12.98 17.48
CA LYS A 91 -26.08 11.60 17.98
C LYS A 91 -25.20 10.77 17.03
N ARG A 92 -25.39 10.91 15.71
CA ARG A 92 -24.60 10.19 14.70
C ARG A 92 -23.18 10.71 14.67
N TYR A 93 -23.00 12.03 14.71
CA TYR A 93 -21.67 12.63 14.79
C TYR A 93 -20.89 12.16 16.02
N ASN A 94 -21.50 12.12 17.20
CA ASN A 94 -20.82 11.64 18.41
C ASN A 94 -20.35 10.19 18.27
N VAL A 95 -21.21 9.29 17.78
CA VAL A 95 -20.82 7.89 17.52
C VAL A 95 -19.68 7.83 16.51
N PHE A 96 -19.80 8.55 15.39
CA PHE A 96 -18.75 8.64 14.37
C PHE A 96 -17.42 9.10 14.97
N PHE A 97 -17.40 10.21 15.69
CA PHE A 97 -16.19 10.83 16.24
C PHE A 97 -15.47 9.89 17.21
N TYR A 98 -16.18 9.33 18.19
CA TYR A 98 -15.59 8.43 19.18
C TYR A 98 -15.09 7.13 18.54
N CYS A 99 -15.89 6.51 17.67
CA CYS A 99 -15.50 5.28 16.98
C CYS A 99 -14.30 5.50 16.03
N ASN A 100 -14.29 6.59 15.26
CA ASN A 100 -13.21 6.91 14.33
C ASN A 100 -11.90 7.21 15.08
N SER A 101 -11.96 8.04 16.12
CA SER A 101 -10.79 8.38 16.95
C SER A 101 -10.23 7.16 17.68
N THR A 102 -11.12 6.30 18.19
CA THR A 102 -10.73 5.03 18.80
C THR A 102 -10.04 4.12 17.80
N ALA A 103 -10.59 3.97 16.59
CA ALA A 103 -9.99 3.15 15.54
C ALA A 103 -8.61 3.66 15.12
N PHE A 104 -8.45 4.98 14.95
CA PHE A 104 -7.15 5.61 14.69
C PHE A 104 -6.13 5.25 15.77
N MET A 105 -6.47 5.46 17.04
CA MET A 105 -5.54 5.24 18.16
C MET A 105 -5.24 3.76 18.40
N ALA A 106 -6.26 2.91 18.29
CA ALA A 106 -6.10 1.45 18.35
C ALA A 106 -5.19 0.93 17.24
N SER A 107 -5.30 1.48 16.02
CA SER A 107 -4.42 1.13 14.91
C SER A 107 -2.96 1.51 15.16
N LEU A 108 -2.68 2.67 15.77
CA LEU A 108 -1.32 3.06 16.18
C LEU A 108 -0.77 2.13 17.27
N ILE A 109 -1.58 1.78 18.28
CA ILE A 109 -1.20 0.80 19.31
C ILE A 109 -0.83 -0.55 18.67
N VAL A 110 -1.64 -1.03 17.71
CA VAL A 110 -1.35 -2.26 16.97
C VAL A 110 -0.01 -2.15 16.24
N LEU A 111 0.27 -1.02 15.57
CA LEU A 111 1.55 -0.82 14.88
C LEU A 111 2.75 -0.82 15.83
N ILE A 112 2.63 -0.14 16.96
CA ILE A 112 3.67 -0.07 17.99
C ILE A 112 3.93 -1.46 18.59
N LEU A 113 2.87 -2.17 19.00
CA LEU A 113 2.94 -3.54 19.52
C LEU A 113 3.58 -4.50 18.52
N LEU A 114 3.15 -4.42 17.26
CA LEU A 114 3.69 -5.26 16.22
C LEU A 114 5.11 -4.88 15.84
N LEU A 115 5.68 -3.76 16.29
CA LEU A 115 7.07 -3.41 15.99
C LEU A 115 8.08 -4.29 16.77
N VAL A 116 7.71 -4.78 17.96
CA VAL A 116 8.61 -5.47 18.89
C VAL A 116 8.25 -6.96 19.03
N ARG A 117 9.16 -7.85 18.57
CA ARG A 117 8.97 -9.32 18.63
C ARG A 117 8.84 -9.86 20.04
N GLU A 118 9.64 -9.32 20.93
CA GLU A 118 9.78 -9.81 22.30
C GLU A 118 8.51 -9.53 23.11
N LEU A 119 7.83 -8.41 22.81
CA LEU A 119 6.51 -8.10 23.36
C LEU A 119 5.45 -9.10 22.91
N SER A 120 5.43 -9.55 21.65
CA SER A 120 4.37 -10.44 21.16
C SER A 120 4.41 -11.86 21.77
N ARG A 121 5.49 -12.24 22.47
CA ARG A 121 5.57 -13.50 23.21
C ARG A 121 4.97 -13.44 24.61
N ASN A 122 4.85 -12.25 25.17
CA ASN A 122 4.31 -12.06 26.50
C ASN A 122 2.78 -12.12 26.46
N ALA A 123 2.18 -12.94 27.32
CA ALA A 123 0.73 -13.17 27.34
C ALA A 123 -0.09 -11.87 27.48
N ILE A 124 0.37 -10.93 28.30
CA ILE A 124 -0.29 -9.64 28.55
C ILE A 124 -0.32 -8.78 27.29
N TRP A 125 0.82 -8.69 26.58
CA TRP A 125 0.96 -7.87 25.38
C TRP A 125 0.26 -8.51 24.17
N LEU A 126 0.25 -9.84 24.09
CA LEU A 126 -0.53 -10.57 23.10
C LEU A 126 -2.04 -10.33 23.28
N ARG A 127 -2.54 -10.36 24.53
CA ARG A 127 -3.94 -9.99 24.84
C ARG A 127 -4.24 -8.53 24.50
N SER A 128 -3.32 -7.62 24.84
CA SER A 128 -3.42 -6.20 24.47
C SER A 128 -3.49 -5.99 22.95
N LEU A 129 -2.73 -6.76 22.17
CA LEU A 129 -2.76 -6.70 20.71
C LEU A 129 -4.10 -7.16 20.14
N HIS A 130 -4.61 -8.30 20.60
CA HIS A 130 -5.91 -8.82 20.16
C HIS A 130 -7.04 -7.84 20.52
N PHE A 131 -7.01 -7.28 21.73
CA PHE A 131 -7.96 -6.27 22.16
C PHE A 131 -7.89 -5.01 21.28
N ALA A 132 -6.69 -4.49 21.03
CA ALA A 132 -6.52 -3.32 20.16
C ALA A 132 -6.99 -3.59 18.72
N MET A 133 -6.74 -4.79 18.17
CA MET A 133 -7.24 -5.17 16.85
C MET A 133 -8.78 -5.24 16.79
N LEU A 134 -9.41 -5.83 17.81
CA LEU A 134 -10.88 -5.90 17.90
C LEU A 134 -11.48 -4.50 18.00
N LEU A 135 -10.89 -3.67 18.87
CA LEU A 135 -11.30 -2.29 19.07
C LEU A 135 -11.15 -1.45 17.78
N ASN A 136 -10.07 -1.69 17.02
CA ASN A 136 -9.86 -1.07 15.72
C ASN A 136 -10.97 -1.44 14.71
N LEU A 137 -11.29 -2.73 14.55
CA LEU A 137 -12.34 -3.18 13.63
C LEU A 137 -13.73 -2.68 14.04
N LEU A 138 -14.06 -2.73 15.34
CA LEU A 138 -15.31 -2.22 15.88
C LEU A 138 -15.46 -0.71 15.69
N GLY A 139 -14.39 0.04 15.97
CA GLY A 139 -14.35 1.49 15.74
C GLY A 139 -14.54 1.81 14.26
N LEU A 140 -13.91 1.06 13.35
CA LEU A 140 -14.08 1.28 11.91
C LEU A 140 -15.53 1.02 11.45
N MET A 141 -16.14 -0.07 11.90
CA MET A 141 -17.53 -0.40 11.57
C MET A 141 -18.51 0.62 12.14
N GLY A 142 -18.34 1.02 13.40
CA GLY A 142 -19.19 2.01 14.05
C GLY A 142 -19.08 3.40 13.41
N ALA A 143 -17.85 3.82 13.07
CA ALA A 143 -17.62 5.08 12.37
C ALA A 143 -18.26 5.07 10.97
N TYR A 144 -18.07 4.00 10.22
CA TYR A 144 -18.68 3.85 8.89
C TYR A 144 -20.21 3.94 8.97
N ALA A 145 -20.84 3.15 9.83
CA ALA A 145 -22.31 3.09 9.95
C ALA A 145 -22.94 4.42 10.40
N ALA A 146 -22.26 5.12 11.31
CA ALA A 146 -22.74 6.41 11.81
C ALA A 146 -22.52 7.55 10.80
N GLY A 147 -21.42 7.50 10.06
CA GLY A 147 -21.03 8.55 9.11
C GLY A 147 -21.66 8.43 7.72
N SER A 148 -21.91 7.21 7.21
CA SER A 148 -22.32 7.00 5.82
C SER A 148 -23.82 7.17 5.56
N CYS A 149 -24.66 7.00 6.60
CA CYS A 149 -26.12 6.96 6.43
C CYS A 149 -26.83 7.99 7.30
N ARG A 150 -27.71 8.79 6.66
CA ARG A 150 -28.58 9.77 7.33
C ARG A 150 -30.04 9.34 7.40
N GLN A 151 -30.51 8.59 6.39
CA GLN A 151 -31.87 8.07 6.33
C GLN A 151 -32.03 6.74 7.06
N ILE A 152 -33.18 6.53 7.71
CA ILE A 152 -33.47 5.32 8.51
C ILE A 152 -33.32 4.03 7.67
N ARG A 153 -33.82 3.98 6.43
CA ARG A 153 -33.82 2.75 5.61
C ARG A 153 -32.42 2.33 5.13
N THR A 154 -31.62 3.26 4.59
CA THR A 154 -30.24 2.95 4.19
C THR A 154 -29.41 2.62 5.43
N SER A 155 -29.60 3.37 6.52
CA SER A 155 -28.97 3.10 7.80
C SER A 155 -29.34 1.70 8.32
N LEU A 156 -30.60 1.27 8.22
CA LEU A 156 -31.03 -0.06 8.66
C LEU A 156 -30.33 -1.17 7.88
N TYR A 157 -30.22 -1.05 6.56
CA TYR A 157 -29.47 -2.01 5.75
C TYR A 157 -28.01 -2.11 6.19
N THR A 158 -27.31 -0.98 6.31
CA THR A 158 -25.91 -0.94 6.72
C THR A 158 -25.71 -1.50 8.12
N TRP A 159 -26.56 -1.11 9.08
CA TRP A 159 -26.48 -1.62 10.46
C TRP A 159 -26.81 -3.10 10.55
N VAL A 160 -27.85 -3.59 9.87
CA VAL A 160 -28.18 -5.03 9.86
C VAL A 160 -27.05 -5.83 9.25
N LEU A 161 -26.44 -5.36 8.16
CA LEU A 161 -25.30 -5.99 7.52
C LEU A 161 -24.09 -6.05 8.46
N LEU A 162 -23.75 -4.93 9.11
CA LEU A 162 -22.59 -4.85 10.01
C LEU A 162 -22.82 -5.59 11.33
N VAL A 163 -24.02 -5.53 11.91
CA VAL A 163 -24.40 -6.31 13.09
C VAL A 163 -24.41 -7.79 12.75
N GLY A 164 -24.98 -8.20 11.61
CA GLY A 164 -24.95 -9.59 11.15
C GLY A 164 -23.52 -10.11 10.99
N ILE A 165 -22.61 -9.28 10.45
CA ILE A 165 -21.18 -9.60 10.38
C ILE A 165 -20.56 -9.66 11.77
N PHE A 166 -20.83 -8.69 12.64
CA PHE A 166 -20.31 -8.70 14.00
C PHE A 166 -20.78 -9.93 14.78
N THR A 167 -22.05 -10.29 14.67
CA THR A 167 -22.61 -11.52 15.24
C THR A 167 -21.95 -12.73 14.62
N TYR A 168 -21.80 -12.80 13.30
CA TYR A 168 -21.08 -13.89 12.64
C TYR A 168 -19.64 -14.00 13.14
N ILE A 169 -18.90 -12.89 13.25
CA ILE A 169 -17.52 -12.86 13.74
C ILE A 169 -17.45 -13.23 15.22
N ALA A 170 -18.30 -12.65 16.06
CA ALA A 170 -18.35 -12.93 17.50
C ALA A 170 -18.74 -14.39 17.75
N LEU A 171 -19.68 -14.94 16.99
CA LEU A 171 -20.07 -16.34 17.07
C LEU A 171 -18.93 -17.22 16.50
N HIS A 172 -18.35 -16.90 15.35
CA HIS A 172 -17.24 -17.68 14.78
C HIS A 172 -15.93 -17.59 15.57
N VAL A 173 -15.66 -16.52 16.31
CA VAL A 173 -14.42 -16.32 17.09
C VAL A 173 -14.64 -16.72 18.55
N VAL A 174 -15.67 -16.20 19.22
CA VAL A 174 -15.92 -16.42 20.66
C VAL A 174 -16.58 -17.79 20.90
N PHE A 175 -17.56 -18.21 20.09
CA PHE A 175 -18.20 -19.53 20.27
C PHE A 175 -17.22 -20.67 19.95
N PHE A 176 -16.44 -20.58 18.87
CA PHE A 176 -15.49 -21.65 18.50
C PHE A 176 -14.20 -21.69 19.33
N GLN A 177 -13.75 -20.58 19.93
CA GLN A 177 -12.52 -20.56 20.74
C GLN A 177 -12.74 -20.62 22.26
N HIS A 178 -13.85 -20.09 22.79
CA HIS A 178 -14.01 -19.94 24.24
C HIS A 178 -15.30 -20.51 24.85
N LEU A 179 -16.41 -20.64 24.10
CA LEU A 179 -17.72 -21.02 24.67
C LEU A 179 -18.27 -22.38 24.22
N ALA A 180 -17.75 -23.00 23.17
CA ALA A 180 -18.15 -24.35 22.79
C ALA A 180 -17.64 -25.36 23.83
N SER A 181 -18.59 -26.00 24.54
CA SER A 181 -18.34 -27.23 25.31
C SER A 181 -17.57 -28.24 24.45
N GLU A 182 -16.63 -28.97 25.06
CA GLU A 182 -15.82 -30.00 24.37
C GLU A 182 -16.69 -30.99 23.59
N TRP A 183 -17.86 -31.33 24.14
CA TRP A 183 -18.86 -32.20 23.54
C TRP A 183 -19.46 -31.62 22.25
N LEU A 184 -19.81 -30.33 22.24
CA LEU A 184 -20.43 -29.68 21.08
C LEU A 184 -19.41 -29.43 19.96
N ARG A 185 -18.14 -29.19 20.33
CA ARG A 185 -17.02 -29.07 19.40
C ARG A 185 -16.70 -30.40 18.72
N GLN A 186 -16.76 -31.51 19.47
CA GLN A 186 -16.58 -32.86 18.93
C GLN A 186 -17.73 -33.25 17.99
N ASN A 187 -18.98 -33.03 18.40
CA ASN A 187 -20.14 -33.35 17.55
C ASN A 187 -20.14 -32.60 16.22
N LEU A 188 -19.81 -31.30 16.22
CA LEU A 188 -19.71 -30.52 14.97
C LEU A 188 -18.53 -30.96 14.11
N MET A 189 -17.40 -31.34 14.70
CA MET A 189 -16.25 -31.89 13.99
C MET A 189 -16.57 -33.26 13.37
N ASP A 190 -17.36 -34.09 14.05
CA ASP A 190 -17.78 -35.40 13.54
C ASP A 190 -18.85 -35.27 12.46
N VAL A 191 -19.79 -34.32 12.57
CA VAL A 191 -20.73 -33.97 11.50
C VAL A 191 -19.98 -33.42 10.29
N GLN A 192 -18.99 -32.54 10.50
CA GLN A 192 -18.15 -32.00 9.42
C GLN A 192 -17.31 -33.10 8.77
N ARG A 193 -16.76 -34.05 9.54
CA ARG A 193 -15.98 -35.20 9.04
C ARG A 193 -16.87 -36.15 8.23
N SER A 194 -18.06 -36.45 8.74
CA SER A 194 -19.08 -37.26 8.06
C SER A 194 -19.53 -36.61 6.75
N TRP A 195 -19.81 -35.30 6.73
CA TRP A 195 -20.10 -34.55 5.50
C TRP A 195 -18.95 -34.56 4.50
N LYS A 196 -17.71 -34.54 4.99
CA LYS A 196 -16.50 -34.58 4.16
C LYS A 196 -16.29 -35.94 3.51
N GLU A 197 -16.57 -37.01 4.23
CA GLU A 197 -16.57 -38.39 3.73
C GLU A 197 -17.71 -38.58 2.71
N TYR A 198 -18.89 -38.03 2.99
CA TYR A 198 -20.02 -38.06 2.06
C TYR A 198 -19.74 -37.30 0.75
N LEU A 199 -19.12 -36.12 0.83
CA LEU A 199 -18.71 -35.33 -0.34
C LEU A 199 -17.55 -35.97 -1.11
N ALA A 200 -16.60 -36.61 -0.42
CA ALA A 200 -15.49 -37.34 -1.05
C ALA A 200 -15.99 -38.60 -1.78
N HIS A 201 -17.03 -39.24 -1.25
CA HIS A 201 -17.70 -40.38 -1.86
C HIS A 201 -18.58 -39.95 -3.06
N MET A 202 -19.26 -38.80 -2.99
CA MET A 202 -20.04 -38.24 -4.11
C MET A 202 -19.17 -37.71 -5.25
N PHE A 203 -18.09 -37.01 -4.94
CA PHE A 203 -17.13 -36.49 -5.92
C PHE A 203 -15.92 -37.39 -5.96
N GLY A 204 -16.09 -38.58 -6.54
CA GLY A 204 -15.08 -39.63 -6.67
C GLY A 204 -13.69 -39.08 -7.02
N LYS A 205 -12.87 -38.88 -5.98
CA LYS A 205 -11.45 -38.59 -6.11
C LYS A 205 -10.73 -39.76 -5.48
N ASN A 206 -10.56 -40.83 -6.25
CA ASN A 206 -9.68 -41.94 -5.92
C ASN A 206 -8.26 -41.39 -5.74
N LYS A 207 -7.94 -40.99 -4.51
CA LYS A 207 -6.58 -40.65 -4.12
C LYS A 207 -5.93 -41.95 -3.69
N SER A 208 -5.37 -42.69 -4.64
CA SER A 208 -4.44 -43.77 -4.34
C SER A 208 -3.33 -43.20 -3.46
N THR A 209 -3.10 -43.86 -2.33
CA THR A 209 -2.07 -43.54 -1.35
C THR A 209 -0.69 -43.72 -1.98
N THR A 210 -0.21 -42.68 -2.65
CA THR A 210 1.21 -42.54 -3.00
C THR A 210 1.75 -41.46 -2.07
N GLU A 211 2.76 -41.82 -1.27
CA GLU A 211 3.48 -40.88 -0.42
C GLU A 211 3.90 -39.66 -1.26
N GLU A 212 3.22 -38.53 -1.06
CA GLU A 212 3.53 -37.29 -1.77
C GLU A 212 4.91 -36.82 -1.26
N PRO A 213 5.93 -36.68 -2.12
CA PRO A 213 7.27 -36.31 -1.66
C PRO A 213 7.22 -34.98 -0.92
N ALA A 214 7.96 -34.84 0.19
CA ALA A 214 7.94 -33.67 1.08
C ALA A 214 8.11 -32.31 0.37
N ALA A 215 8.75 -32.31 -0.81
CA ALA A 215 8.87 -31.14 -1.69
C ALA A 215 7.51 -30.65 -2.24
N SER A 216 6.60 -31.56 -2.60
CA SER A 216 5.27 -31.24 -3.16
C SER A 216 4.32 -30.63 -2.13
N VAL A 217 4.40 -31.08 -0.87
CA VAL A 217 3.62 -30.54 0.25
C VAL A 217 4.07 -29.10 0.60
N LYS A 218 5.39 -28.87 0.59
CA LYS A 218 5.96 -27.53 0.82
C LYS A 218 5.56 -26.54 -0.28
N GLU A 219 5.56 -26.98 -1.55
CA GLU A 219 5.14 -26.14 -2.68
C GLU A 219 3.65 -25.74 -2.60
N LYS A 220 2.76 -26.67 -2.22
CA LYS A 220 1.33 -26.37 -2.00
C LYS A 220 1.11 -25.36 -0.86
N LYS A 221 1.84 -25.53 0.26
CA LYS A 221 1.75 -24.61 1.40
C LYS A 221 2.21 -23.20 1.04
N ASP A 222 3.30 -23.08 0.29
CA ASP A 222 3.80 -21.78 -0.20
C ASP A 222 2.80 -21.12 -1.17
N GLU A 223 2.13 -21.90 -2.02
CA GLU A 223 1.09 -21.38 -2.92
C GLU A 223 -0.14 -20.87 -2.14
N LEU A 224 -0.57 -21.59 -1.10
CA LEU A 224 -1.70 -21.20 -0.25
C LEU A 224 -1.40 -19.91 0.53
N GLU A 225 -0.21 -19.81 1.13
CA GLU A 225 0.24 -18.60 1.84
C GLU A 225 0.31 -17.40 0.89
N GLN A 226 0.68 -17.61 -0.37
CA GLN A 226 0.62 -16.57 -1.37
C GLN A 226 -0.82 -16.14 -1.66
N LYS A 227 -1.74 -17.07 -1.94
CA LYS A 227 -3.16 -16.74 -2.20
C LYS A 227 -3.77 -15.95 -1.05
N ARG A 228 -3.51 -16.36 0.20
CA ARG A 228 -3.90 -15.62 1.41
C ARG A 228 -3.38 -14.18 1.39
N SER A 229 -2.12 -14.00 1.02
CA SER A 229 -1.50 -12.67 0.90
C SER A 229 -2.22 -11.76 -0.08
N LEU A 230 -2.63 -12.30 -1.22
CA LEU A 230 -3.26 -11.55 -2.30
C LEU A 230 -4.66 -11.10 -1.91
N LEU A 231 -5.43 -12.04 -1.37
CA LEU A 231 -6.81 -11.80 -0.95
C LEU A 231 -6.89 -10.76 0.15
N LEU A 232 -5.92 -10.74 1.07
CA LEU A 232 -5.91 -9.73 2.11
C LEU A 232 -5.57 -8.34 1.57
N VAL A 233 -4.62 -8.23 0.64
CA VAL A 233 -4.30 -6.93 0.01
C VAL A 233 -5.53 -6.40 -0.73
N LEU A 234 -6.24 -7.25 -1.48
CA LEU A 234 -7.48 -6.87 -2.15
C LEU A 234 -8.59 -6.45 -1.16
N ALA A 235 -8.79 -7.24 -0.10
CA ALA A 235 -9.83 -6.95 0.88
C ALA A 235 -9.54 -5.64 1.61
N THR A 236 -8.31 -5.45 2.06
CA THR A 236 -7.92 -4.21 2.74
C THR A 236 -8.02 -2.98 1.83
N LEU A 237 -7.67 -3.10 0.55
CA LEU A 237 -7.94 -2.07 -0.47
C LEU A 237 -9.43 -1.77 -0.60
N SER A 238 -10.25 -2.81 -0.76
CA SER A 238 -11.71 -2.66 -0.89
C SER A 238 -12.28 -1.96 0.35
N THR A 239 -11.83 -2.32 1.55
CA THR A 239 -12.23 -1.66 2.80
C THR A 239 -11.87 -0.18 2.78
N THR A 240 -10.65 0.20 2.37
CA THR A 240 -10.24 1.61 2.40
C THR A 240 -11.00 2.48 1.41
N VAL A 241 -11.18 2.01 0.18
CA VAL A 241 -11.87 2.82 -0.86
C VAL A 241 -13.35 2.95 -0.57
N THR A 242 -13.99 1.89 -0.08
CA THR A 242 -15.43 1.90 0.26
C THR A 242 -15.70 2.68 1.54
N TYR A 243 -14.80 2.64 2.53
CA TYR A 243 -14.91 3.48 3.72
C TYR A 243 -14.87 4.97 3.35
N ALA A 244 -13.87 5.41 2.58
CA ALA A 244 -13.74 6.79 2.15
C ALA A 244 -14.96 7.26 1.34
N ALA A 245 -15.42 6.44 0.39
CA ALA A 245 -16.56 6.77 -0.46
C ALA A 245 -17.92 6.71 0.25
N GLY A 246 -18.06 5.88 1.29
CA GLY A 246 -19.27 5.86 2.11
C GLY A 246 -19.39 7.10 2.98
N LEU A 247 -18.27 7.63 3.49
CA LEU A 247 -18.24 8.85 4.28
C LEU A 247 -18.34 10.12 3.42
N ASN A 248 -17.90 10.07 2.17
CA ASN A 248 -17.99 11.14 1.18
C ASN A 248 -18.68 10.60 -0.08
N PRO A 249 -20.02 10.51 -0.09
CA PRO A 249 -20.77 9.96 -1.20
C PRO A 249 -20.57 10.83 -2.46
N PRO A 250 -20.69 10.22 -3.65
CA PRO A 250 -20.63 10.93 -4.92
C PRO A 250 -21.64 12.08 -4.94
N GLY A 251 -21.22 13.21 -5.48
CA GLY A 251 -22.02 14.44 -5.49
C GLY A 251 -21.93 15.28 -4.23
N GLY A 252 -21.26 14.82 -3.17
CA GLY A 252 -21.05 15.62 -1.97
C GLY A 252 -22.34 15.81 -1.16
N PHE A 253 -22.45 16.95 -0.51
CA PHE A 253 -23.50 17.24 0.46
C PHE A 253 -24.16 18.59 0.20
N TRP A 254 -25.41 18.71 0.63
CA TRP A 254 -26.09 20.00 0.72
C TRP A 254 -25.37 20.94 1.70
N PRO A 255 -25.05 22.19 1.30
CA PRO A 255 -24.44 23.16 2.20
C PRO A 255 -25.46 23.76 3.18
N ASP A 256 -26.73 23.85 2.80
CA ASP A 256 -27.81 24.54 3.53
C ASP A 256 -29.00 23.61 3.84
N SER A 257 -29.95 24.10 4.63
CA SER A 257 -31.16 23.37 5.01
C SER A 257 -32.39 24.03 4.42
N SER A 258 -33.30 23.23 3.88
CA SER A 258 -34.56 23.67 3.30
C SER A 258 -35.73 22.76 3.75
N ALA A 259 -36.93 22.99 3.21
CA ALA A 259 -38.09 22.14 3.51
C ALA A 259 -37.94 20.69 2.96
N SER A 260 -37.11 20.47 1.94
CA SER A 260 -36.96 19.16 1.27
C SER A 260 -35.70 18.39 1.70
N HIS A 261 -34.68 19.08 2.22
CA HIS A 261 -33.41 18.48 2.64
C HIS A 261 -32.82 19.20 3.85
N LEU A 262 -31.97 18.50 4.62
CA LEU A 262 -31.18 19.10 5.68
C LEU A 262 -29.74 19.30 5.22
N ALA A 263 -29.08 20.32 5.77
CA ALA A 263 -27.66 20.54 5.55
C ALA A 263 -26.87 19.29 5.89
N GLY A 264 -25.92 19.00 5.03
CA GLY A 264 -25.10 17.81 5.09
C GLY A 264 -25.77 16.61 4.46
N ASP A 265 -27.03 16.60 4.02
CA ASP A 265 -27.62 15.46 3.30
C ASP A 265 -26.90 15.17 1.96
N PRO A 266 -26.80 13.90 1.49
CA PRO A 266 -26.09 13.60 0.24
C PRO A 266 -26.80 14.21 -0.98
N ALA A 267 -26.13 15.03 -1.77
CA ALA A 267 -26.75 15.76 -2.89
C ALA A 267 -27.27 14.83 -4.00
N LEU A 268 -26.50 13.78 -4.36
CA LEU A 268 -26.89 12.80 -5.39
C LEU A 268 -28.22 12.09 -5.06
N ARG A 269 -28.62 12.05 -3.78
CA ARG A 269 -29.86 11.41 -3.33
C ARG A 269 -31.10 12.03 -3.96
N ASP A 270 -31.13 13.35 -4.09
CA ASP A 270 -32.38 14.07 -4.38
C ASP A 270 -32.65 14.10 -5.89
N TYR A 271 -31.62 14.31 -6.69
CA TYR A 271 -31.71 14.32 -8.16
C TYR A 271 -31.57 12.93 -8.80
N TYR A 272 -30.78 12.05 -8.20
CA TYR A 272 -30.48 10.72 -8.75
C TYR A 272 -30.73 9.59 -7.73
N PRO A 273 -31.93 9.46 -7.14
CA PRO A 273 -32.21 8.57 -6.01
C PRO A 273 -31.97 7.09 -6.31
N ARG A 274 -32.20 6.65 -7.56
CA ARG A 274 -31.94 5.27 -7.99
C ARG A 274 -30.44 4.98 -8.02
N ARG A 275 -29.64 5.92 -8.53
CA ARG A 275 -28.17 5.81 -8.58
C ARG A 275 -27.58 5.85 -7.18
N PHE A 276 -28.03 6.79 -6.34
CA PHE A 276 -27.59 6.87 -4.96
C PHE A 276 -27.87 5.58 -4.18
N LYS A 277 -29.07 5.00 -4.29
CA LYS A 277 -29.40 3.72 -3.65
C LYS A 277 -28.53 2.57 -4.16
N ALA A 278 -28.31 2.49 -5.47
CA ALA A 278 -27.44 1.48 -6.08
C ALA A 278 -25.99 1.64 -5.60
N PHE A 279 -25.48 2.87 -5.57
CA PHE A 279 -24.16 3.21 -5.04
C PHE A 279 -24.02 2.73 -3.59
N MET A 280 -24.93 3.15 -2.70
CA MET A 280 -24.87 2.80 -1.28
C MET A 280 -24.95 1.29 -1.07
N ALA A 281 -25.88 0.59 -1.73
CA ALA A 281 -26.02 -0.85 -1.60
C ALA A 281 -24.74 -1.58 -2.02
N CYS A 282 -24.20 -1.24 -3.20
CA CYS A 282 -22.98 -1.83 -3.74
C CYS A 282 -21.75 -1.52 -2.88
N ASN A 283 -21.58 -0.26 -2.46
CA ASN A 283 -20.46 0.19 -1.63
C ASN A 283 -20.48 -0.47 -0.24
N ASP A 284 -21.65 -0.53 0.40
CA ASP A 284 -21.84 -1.20 1.69
C ASP A 284 -21.55 -2.70 1.59
N THR A 285 -22.04 -3.39 0.55
CA THR A 285 -21.70 -4.81 0.33
C THR A 285 -20.21 -5.04 0.09
N ALA A 286 -19.54 -4.13 -0.63
CA ALA A 286 -18.11 -4.24 -0.87
C ALA A 286 -17.30 -4.00 0.41
N PHE A 287 -17.69 -3.02 1.23
CA PHE A 287 -17.11 -2.75 2.54
C PHE A 287 -17.29 -3.97 3.46
N ALA A 288 -18.53 -4.40 3.65
CA ALA A 288 -18.91 -5.53 4.48
C ALA A 288 -18.23 -6.84 4.06
N GLY A 289 -18.30 -7.18 2.77
CA GLY A 289 -17.64 -8.36 2.20
C GLY A 289 -16.12 -8.32 2.43
N SER A 290 -15.51 -7.15 2.28
CA SER A 290 -14.06 -7.00 2.52
C SER A 290 -13.66 -7.24 3.98
N LEU A 291 -14.47 -6.80 4.96
CA LEU A 291 -14.22 -7.08 6.38
C LEU A 291 -14.36 -8.58 6.69
N VAL A 292 -15.36 -9.26 6.11
CA VAL A 292 -15.52 -10.71 6.25
C VAL A 292 -14.31 -11.45 5.68
N ILE A 293 -13.82 -11.05 4.49
CA ILE A 293 -12.60 -11.62 3.90
C ILE A 293 -11.41 -11.42 4.84
N ILE A 294 -11.21 -10.21 5.39
CA ILE A 294 -10.12 -9.92 6.33
C ILE A 294 -10.19 -10.85 7.53
N VAL A 295 -11.35 -10.97 8.18
CA VAL A 295 -11.49 -11.80 9.38
C VAL A 295 -11.29 -13.28 9.06
N MET A 296 -11.88 -13.78 7.98
CA MET A 296 -11.69 -15.18 7.53
C MET A 296 -10.21 -15.49 7.25
N LEU A 297 -9.49 -14.57 6.63
CA LEU A 297 -8.07 -14.74 6.30
C LEU A 297 -7.13 -14.55 7.49
N LEU A 298 -7.56 -13.89 8.56
CA LEU A 298 -6.78 -13.74 9.79
C LEU A 298 -6.91 -14.97 10.72
N SER A 299 -7.98 -15.77 10.61
CA SER A 299 -8.17 -16.98 11.42
C SER A 299 -7.36 -18.18 10.93
N ASN A 300 -6.49 -18.77 11.76
CA ASN A 300 -5.63 -19.89 11.35
C ASN A 300 -6.36 -21.23 11.23
N THR A 301 -7.44 -21.43 11.99
CA THR A 301 -8.26 -22.65 11.97
C THR A 301 -9.09 -22.76 10.70
N ALA A 302 -9.38 -21.63 10.05
CA ALA A 302 -10.16 -21.58 8.83
C ALA A 302 -9.31 -21.55 7.55
N VAL A 303 -8.06 -21.06 7.56
CA VAL A 303 -7.31 -20.70 6.35
C VAL A 303 -7.14 -21.83 5.32
N ASP A 304 -6.78 -23.04 5.74
CA ASP A 304 -6.50 -24.13 4.79
C ASP A 304 -7.76 -24.55 4.03
N HIS A 305 -8.92 -24.56 4.70
CA HIS A 305 -10.21 -24.87 4.06
C HIS A 305 -10.90 -23.64 3.49
N ALA A 306 -10.67 -22.45 4.04
CA ALA A 306 -11.29 -21.19 3.63
C ALA A 306 -10.71 -20.67 2.31
N VAL A 307 -9.41 -20.77 2.10
CA VAL A 307 -8.77 -20.39 0.83
C VAL A 307 -9.23 -21.29 -0.32
N GLU A 308 -9.60 -22.54 -0.02
CA GLU A 308 -10.19 -23.46 -0.99
C GLU A 308 -11.73 -23.42 -1.01
N SER A 309 -12.36 -22.76 -0.05
CA SER A 309 -13.82 -22.69 0.08
C SER A 309 -14.45 -21.86 -1.02
N ASN A 310 -15.54 -22.37 -1.57
CA ASN A 310 -16.42 -21.62 -2.46
C ASN A 310 -16.98 -20.36 -1.79
N ALA A 311 -17.13 -20.35 -0.46
CA ALA A 311 -17.64 -19.20 0.29
C ALA A 311 -16.69 -17.98 0.23
N LEU A 312 -15.37 -18.19 0.38
CA LEU A 312 -14.41 -17.09 0.29
C LEU A 312 -14.33 -16.53 -1.13
N ARG A 313 -14.36 -17.42 -2.15
CA ARG A 313 -14.40 -17.01 -3.56
C ARG A 313 -15.66 -16.21 -3.87
N LEU A 314 -16.81 -16.65 -3.37
CA LEU A 314 -18.07 -15.93 -3.50
C LEU A 314 -17.99 -14.56 -2.84
N CYS A 315 -17.41 -14.46 -1.63
CA CYS A 315 -17.25 -13.20 -0.92
C CYS A 315 -16.34 -12.22 -1.69
N VAL A 316 -15.22 -12.71 -2.25
CA VAL A 316 -14.32 -11.91 -3.09
C VAL A 316 -15.01 -11.41 -4.35
N LEU A 317 -15.80 -12.27 -5.01
CA LEU A 317 -16.60 -11.87 -6.16
C LEU A 317 -17.60 -10.79 -5.75
N ILE A 318 -18.40 -11.00 -4.70
CA ILE A 318 -19.37 -10.03 -4.19
C ILE A 318 -18.68 -8.68 -3.89
N SER A 319 -17.51 -8.69 -3.25
CA SER A 319 -16.75 -7.48 -2.95
C SER A 319 -16.29 -6.74 -4.21
N LEU A 320 -15.77 -7.44 -5.22
CA LEU A 320 -15.36 -6.86 -6.49
C LEU A 320 -16.54 -6.32 -7.31
N PHE A 321 -17.65 -7.08 -7.37
CA PHE A 321 -18.89 -6.65 -8.02
C PHE A 321 -19.48 -5.42 -7.34
N GLY A 322 -19.51 -5.41 -6.01
CA GLY A 322 -19.94 -4.24 -5.24
C GLY A 322 -19.05 -3.03 -5.50
N LEU A 323 -17.72 -3.21 -5.58
CA LEU A 323 -16.80 -2.12 -5.88
C LEU A 323 -17.03 -1.52 -7.28
N MET A 324 -17.12 -2.38 -8.30
CA MET A 324 -17.37 -1.94 -9.68
C MET A 324 -18.77 -1.32 -9.86
N GLY A 325 -19.78 -1.89 -9.20
CA GLY A 325 -21.16 -1.39 -9.22
C GLY A 325 -21.28 -0.04 -8.53
N ALA A 326 -20.61 0.15 -7.40
CA ALA A 326 -20.54 1.43 -6.71
C ALA A 326 -19.85 2.49 -7.59
N TYR A 327 -18.71 2.15 -8.20
CA TYR A 327 -18.03 3.07 -9.13
C TYR A 327 -18.94 3.49 -10.29
N ALA A 328 -19.61 2.53 -10.94
CA ALA A 328 -20.51 2.81 -12.06
C ALA A 328 -21.70 3.69 -11.66
N ALA A 329 -22.33 3.39 -10.52
CA ALA A 329 -23.49 4.14 -10.04
C ALA A 329 -23.11 5.56 -9.56
N GLY A 330 -21.94 5.71 -8.94
CA GLY A 330 -21.51 6.97 -8.34
C GLY A 330 -20.82 7.94 -9.29
N SER A 331 -20.06 7.45 -10.27
CA SER A 331 -19.28 8.30 -11.18
C SER A 331 -20.09 8.85 -12.36
N CYS A 332 -21.13 8.13 -12.81
CA CYS A 332 -21.87 8.49 -14.03
C CYS A 332 -23.09 9.38 -13.74
N ARG A 333 -23.20 10.51 -14.43
CA ARG A 333 -24.41 11.36 -14.45
C ARG A 333 -25.27 11.11 -15.68
N GLU A 334 -24.63 11.14 -16.85
CA GLU A 334 -25.29 10.94 -18.14
C GLU A 334 -25.51 9.45 -18.51
N VAL A 335 -26.35 9.24 -19.52
CA VAL A 335 -26.58 7.91 -20.12
C VAL A 335 -25.35 7.42 -20.88
N HIS A 336 -24.67 8.27 -21.66
CA HIS A 336 -23.50 7.87 -22.44
C HIS A 336 -22.32 7.43 -21.56
N THR A 337 -22.03 8.17 -20.49
CA THR A 337 -21.01 7.78 -19.50
C THR A 337 -21.38 6.49 -18.79
N SER A 338 -22.67 6.32 -18.45
CA SER A 338 -23.19 5.07 -17.88
C SER A 338 -23.04 3.87 -18.82
N ILE A 339 -23.35 4.04 -20.11
CA ILE A 339 -23.19 3.00 -21.14
C ILE A 339 -21.71 2.61 -21.22
N TYR A 340 -20.82 3.60 -21.32
CA TYR A 340 -19.37 3.34 -21.40
C TYR A 340 -18.86 2.51 -20.22
N VAL A 341 -19.16 2.95 -18.99
CA VAL A 341 -18.69 2.23 -17.78
C VAL A 341 -19.36 0.86 -17.68
N SER A 342 -20.64 0.73 -18.06
CA SER A 342 -21.34 -0.55 -18.05
C SER A 342 -20.77 -1.54 -19.08
N ILE A 343 -20.39 -1.07 -20.27
CA ILE A 343 -19.69 -1.88 -21.28
C ILE A 343 -18.33 -2.33 -20.74
N LEU A 344 -17.61 -1.43 -20.07
CA LEU A 344 -16.30 -1.73 -19.51
C LEU A 344 -16.42 -2.77 -18.37
N VAL A 345 -17.38 -2.60 -17.46
CA VAL A 345 -17.76 -3.61 -16.45
C VAL A 345 -18.11 -4.93 -17.14
N GLY A 346 -19.01 -4.90 -18.12
CA GLY A 346 -19.43 -6.08 -18.88
C GLY A 346 -18.27 -6.80 -19.56
N ALA A 347 -17.30 -6.06 -20.11
CA ALA A 347 -16.09 -6.62 -20.72
C ALA A 347 -15.19 -7.28 -19.68
N VAL A 348 -15.01 -6.68 -18.50
CA VAL A 348 -14.30 -7.31 -17.38
C VAL A 348 -15.03 -8.59 -16.96
N LEU A 349 -16.35 -8.56 -16.79
CA LEU A 349 -17.13 -9.74 -16.39
C LEU A 349 -17.11 -10.86 -17.43
N LEU A 350 -17.28 -10.51 -18.70
CA LEU A 350 -17.16 -11.44 -19.82
C LEU A 350 -15.76 -12.09 -19.83
N TYR A 351 -14.71 -11.30 -19.60
CA TYR A 351 -13.36 -11.82 -19.46
C TYR A 351 -13.25 -12.83 -18.30
N LEU A 352 -13.83 -12.53 -17.13
CA LEU A 352 -13.85 -13.45 -15.99
C LEU A 352 -14.64 -14.73 -16.29
N ILE A 353 -15.77 -14.64 -16.97
CA ILE A 353 -16.60 -15.78 -17.35
C ILE A 353 -15.86 -16.67 -18.35
N ILE A 354 -15.28 -16.08 -19.41
CA ILE A 354 -14.43 -16.82 -20.37
C ILE A 354 -13.31 -17.53 -19.62
N GLN A 355 -12.71 -16.86 -18.66
CA GLN A 355 -11.61 -17.38 -17.87
C GLN A 355 -12.02 -18.51 -16.90
N TRP A 356 -13.25 -18.47 -16.40
CA TRP A 356 -13.85 -19.50 -15.55
C TRP A 356 -14.31 -20.73 -16.34
N ILE A 357 -14.82 -20.53 -17.56
CA ILE A 357 -15.32 -21.59 -18.46
C ILE A 357 -14.19 -22.28 -19.24
N ALA A 358 -13.13 -21.56 -19.62
CA ALA A 358 -12.01 -22.09 -20.40
C ALA A 358 -11.33 -23.38 -19.85
N PRO A 359 -11.27 -23.64 -18.52
CA PRO A 359 -10.77 -24.90 -17.97
C PRO A 359 -11.80 -26.05 -18.01
N ILE A 360 -13.10 -25.72 -18.07
CA ILE A 360 -14.22 -26.68 -17.99
C ILE A 360 -14.57 -27.22 -19.38
N VAL A 361 -14.45 -26.39 -20.43
CA VAL A 361 -14.80 -26.77 -21.80
C VAL A 361 -13.66 -27.59 -22.43
N PRO A 362 -13.92 -28.83 -22.91
CA PRO A 362 -12.92 -29.60 -23.64
C PRO A 362 -12.50 -28.83 -24.89
N ARG A 363 -11.18 -28.69 -25.09
CA ARG A 363 -10.65 -27.90 -26.21
C ARG A 363 -11.11 -28.51 -27.54
N PRO A 364 -11.73 -27.74 -28.45
CA PRO A 364 -12.14 -28.25 -29.75
C PRO A 364 -10.91 -28.74 -30.55
N GLU A 365 -11.06 -29.85 -31.28
CA GLU A 365 -9.95 -30.55 -31.96
C GLU A 365 -9.17 -29.66 -32.93
N PHE A 366 -9.84 -28.68 -33.55
CA PHE A 366 -9.23 -27.69 -34.43
C PHE A 366 -8.13 -26.87 -33.73
N VAL A 367 -8.35 -26.45 -32.48
CA VAL A 367 -7.37 -25.67 -31.71
C VAL A 367 -6.19 -26.55 -31.30
N SER A 368 -6.43 -27.83 -31.00
CA SER A 368 -5.39 -28.82 -30.72
C SER A 368 -4.47 -29.04 -31.94
N LYS A 369 -5.06 -29.21 -33.14
CA LYS A 369 -4.33 -29.33 -34.41
C LYS A 369 -3.51 -28.07 -34.73
N CYS A 370 -4.08 -26.88 -34.55
CA CYS A 370 -3.40 -25.61 -34.83
C CYS A 370 -2.22 -25.34 -33.87
N ILE A 371 -2.34 -25.76 -32.60
CA ILE A 371 -1.23 -25.69 -31.63
C ILE A 371 -0.11 -26.69 -31.97
N LYS A 372 -0.45 -27.92 -32.39
CA LYS A 372 0.55 -28.90 -32.86
C LYS A 372 1.30 -28.38 -34.08
N TRP A 373 0.58 -27.81 -35.05
CA TRP A 373 1.16 -27.23 -36.26
C TRP A 373 2.09 -26.05 -35.96
N THR A 374 1.66 -25.09 -35.15
CA THR A 374 2.51 -23.94 -34.75
C THR A 374 3.74 -24.37 -33.94
N LYS A 375 3.63 -25.42 -33.12
CA LYS A 375 4.79 -25.98 -32.38
C LYS A 375 5.78 -26.67 -33.32
N ALA A 376 5.29 -27.40 -34.33
CA ALA A 376 6.12 -28.04 -35.35
C ALA A 376 6.85 -27.00 -36.21
N GLU A 377 6.15 -25.94 -36.64
CA GLU A 377 6.74 -24.89 -37.48
C GLU A 377 7.79 -24.08 -36.71
N LYS A 378 7.55 -23.81 -35.42
CA LYS A 378 8.54 -23.18 -34.55
C LYS A 378 9.79 -24.04 -34.39
N HIS A 379 9.65 -25.36 -34.29
CA HIS A 379 10.78 -26.27 -34.20
C HIS A 379 11.59 -26.31 -35.50
N LYS A 380 10.91 -26.31 -36.64
CA LYS A 380 11.50 -26.22 -37.98
C LYS A 380 12.29 -24.93 -38.17
N LEU A 381 11.77 -23.79 -37.71
CA LEU A 381 12.47 -22.50 -37.76
C LEU A 381 13.70 -22.45 -36.85
N ILE A 382 13.63 -23.06 -35.66
CA ILE A 382 14.79 -23.16 -34.75
C ILE A 382 15.89 -24.05 -35.35
N LEU A 383 15.51 -25.16 -36.01
CA LEU A 383 16.44 -26.05 -36.69
C LEU A 383 17.13 -25.37 -37.87
N LYS A 384 16.38 -24.63 -38.71
CA LYS A 384 16.95 -23.79 -39.78
C LYS A 384 17.88 -22.70 -39.25
N LEU A 385 17.53 -22.08 -38.11
CA LEU A 385 18.39 -21.06 -37.50
C LEU A 385 19.69 -21.68 -36.95
N LYS A 386 19.62 -22.91 -36.44
CA LYS A 386 20.79 -23.65 -35.94
C LYS A 386 21.70 -24.12 -37.07
N SER A 387 21.16 -24.55 -38.21
CA SER A 387 21.97 -24.90 -39.39
C SER A 387 22.67 -23.69 -39.97
N PHE A 388 21.99 -22.53 -40.07
CA PHE A 388 22.61 -21.27 -40.51
C PHE A 388 23.73 -20.76 -39.59
N LEU A 389 23.67 -21.08 -38.29
CA LEU A 389 24.74 -20.75 -37.34
C LEU A 389 25.93 -21.71 -37.43
N THR A 390 25.69 -22.95 -37.89
CA THR A 390 26.74 -23.97 -37.99
C THR A 390 27.55 -23.80 -39.29
N ASP A 391 26.91 -23.40 -40.39
CA ASP A 391 27.57 -23.09 -41.67
C ASP A 391 28.50 -21.87 -41.62
N ASN A 392 28.27 -20.93 -40.70
CA ASN A 392 29.12 -19.74 -40.54
C ASN A 392 30.39 -19.98 -39.71
N THR A 393 30.65 -21.21 -39.26
CA THR A 393 31.79 -21.53 -38.37
C THR A 393 32.77 -22.55 -38.98
N SER A 394 32.75 -22.72 -40.30
CA SER A 394 33.66 -23.64 -41.02
C SER A 394 34.46 -22.94 -42.11
N THR A 395 35.25 -21.92 -41.72
CA THR A 395 36.41 -21.48 -42.51
C THR A 395 37.45 -20.87 -41.58
N THR A 396 38.22 -21.71 -40.89
CA THR A 396 39.66 -21.54 -40.65
C THR A 396 40.21 -22.92 -40.23
N SER A 397 40.82 -23.63 -41.18
CA SER A 397 41.82 -24.70 -40.99
C SER A 397 43.02 -24.15 -40.21
N GLU A 398 43.87 -24.85 -39.48
CA GLU A 398 44.25 -26.26 -39.27
C GLU A 398 45.24 -26.21 -38.07
N GLN A 399 45.38 -27.31 -37.30
CA GLN A 399 46.63 -28.02 -36.96
C GLN A 399 46.60 -28.74 -35.58
N GLU A 400 46.47 -30.07 -35.68
CA GLU A 400 47.10 -31.18 -34.95
C GLU A 400 47.29 -31.23 -33.40
N MET A 401 46.96 -32.44 -32.91
CA MET A 401 47.10 -33.10 -31.59
C MET A 401 48.56 -33.63 -31.39
N PRO A 402 49.01 -34.37 -30.32
CA PRO A 402 48.66 -34.53 -28.88
C PRO A 402 49.86 -34.23 -27.92
N LEU A 403 49.66 -34.18 -26.60
CA LEU A 403 50.44 -34.97 -25.59
C LEU A 403 50.07 -34.63 -24.13
N ALA A 404 50.07 -35.67 -23.32
CA ALA A 404 49.73 -35.72 -21.90
C ALA A 404 50.78 -35.05 -21.00
N LEU A 405 50.37 -34.48 -19.85
CA LEU A 405 50.83 -34.84 -18.49
C LEU A 405 50.19 -33.92 -17.42
N ASP A 406 49.75 -34.54 -16.33
CA ASP A 406 49.53 -34.06 -14.95
C ASP A 406 48.79 -32.75 -14.62
N GLN A 407 47.55 -32.96 -14.16
CA GLN A 407 47.08 -32.64 -12.81
C GLN A 407 47.85 -31.59 -11.98
N GLN A 408 47.40 -30.33 -12.04
CA GLN A 408 47.40 -29.48 -10.85
C GLN A 408 46.26 -28.45 -10.86
N GLN A 409 45.45 -28.55 -9.81
CA GLN A 409 44.24 -27.79 -9.54
C GLN A 409 44.62 -26.54 -8.71
N PRO A 410 44.15 -25.32 -9.06
CA PRO A 410 43.96 -24.26 -8.10
C PRO A 410 42.50 -24.25 -7.62
N SER A 411 42.35 -24.18 -6.30
CA SER A 411 41.12 -24.10 -5.52
C SER A 411 40.23 -22.92 -5.92
N ASP A 412 39.01 -23.24 -6.38
CA ASP A 412 37.99 -22.28 -6.81
C ASP A 412 36.93 -22.09 -5.72
N HIS A 413 37.35 -21.66 -4.52
CA HIS A 413 36.46 -21.62 -3.34
C HIS A 413 36.05 -20.21 -2.83
N ASP A 414 36.41 -19.10 -3.50
CA ASP A 414 36.16 -17.76 -2.92
C ASP A 414 35.33 -16.76 -3.74
N ILE A 415 34.86 -17.11 -4.95
CA ILE A 415 34.18 -16.12 -5.84
C ILE A 415 32.64 -16.24 -5.83
N THR A 416 32.07 -17.29 -5.23
CA THR A 416 30.62 -17.54 -5.26
C THR A 416 29.83 -16.93 -4.09
N SER A 417 30.47 -16.53 -2.99
CA SER A 417 29.82 -15.93 -1.81
C SER A 417 29.56 -14.42 -1.96
N THR A 418 30.53 -13.67 -2.51
CA THR A 418 30.48 -12.21 -2.71
C THR A 418 29.44 -11.76 -3.75
N VAL A 419 29.22 -12.55 -4.80
CA VAL A 419 28.21 -12.25 -5.84
C VAL A 419 26.78 -12.49 -5.35
N GLY A 420 26.59 -13.35 -4.34
CA GLY A 420 25.30 -13.60 -3.70
C GLY A 420 24.83 -12.40 -2.86
N ASP A 421 25.73 -11.79 -2.11
CA ASP A 421 25.45 -10.74 -1.13
C ASP A 421 25.13 -9.38 -1.78
N VAL A 422 25.91 -8.95 -2.78
CA VAL A 422 25.66 -7.70 -3.55
C VAL A 422 24.30 -7.75 -4.26
N LYS A 423 23.87 -8.94 -4.67
CA LYS A 423 22.60 -9.17 -5.38
C LYS A 423 21.39 -9.14 -4.43
N ASP A 424 21.56 -9.39 -3.13
CA ASP A 424 20.47 -9.30 -2.15
C ASP A 424 20.26 -7.86 -1.66
N ASP A 425 21.33 -7.10 -1.47
CA ASP A 425 21.24 -5.69 -1.06
C ASP A 425 20.60 -4.79 -2.12
N THR A 426 20.95 -4.98 -3.39
CA THR A 426 20.28 -4.30 -4.51
C THR A 426 18.79 -4.66 -4.61
N ARG A 427 18.39 -5.87 -4.22
CA ARG A 427 16.99 -6.31 -4.21
C ARG A 427 16.17 -5.67 -3.09
N LYS A 428 16.78 -5.48 -1.92
CA LYS A 428 16.13 -4.82 -0.77
C LYS A 428 15.90 -3.34 -1.08
N LEU A 429 16.91 -2.66 -1.62
CA LEU A 429 16.81 -1.27 -2.07
C LEU A 429 15.65 -1.09 -3.06
N ARG A 430 15.54 -1.95 -4.08
CA ARG A 430 14.44 -1.93 -5.06
C ARG A 430 13.04 -1.93 -4.42
N THR A 431 12.85 -2.63 -3.31
CA THR A 431 11.53 -2.71 -2.64
C THR A 431 11.17 -1.39 -1.97
N TYR A 432 12.13 -0.74 -1.29
CA TYR A 432 11.91 0.55 -0.65
C TYR A 432 11.69 1.67 -1.67
N LEU A 433 12.45 1.65 -2.77
CA LEU A 433 12.29 2.62 -3.84
C LEU A 433 10.96 2.49 -4.56
N LEU A 434 10.44 1.27 -4.70
CA LEU A 434 9.11 1.05 -5.24
C LEU A 434 8.05 1.61 -4.30
N LEU A 435 8.17 1.39 -2.99
CA LEU A 435 7.23 1.93 -2.01
C LEU A 435 7.23 3.46 -1.99
N LEU A 436 8.40 4.10 -2.09
CA LEU A 436 8.53 5.55 -2.20
C LEU A 436 7.88 6.08 -3.49
N GLY A 437 8.17 5.49 -4.65
CA GLY A 437 7.55 5.91 -5.91
C GLY A 437 6.03 5.72 -5.89
N ILE A 438 5.54 4.66 -5.24
CA ILE A 438 4.10 4.42 -5.10
C ILE A 438 3.46 5.47 -4.20
N LEU A 439 4.08 5.78 -3.05
CA LEU A 439 3.65 6.86 -2.16
C LEU A 439 3.54 8.19 -2.92
N ALA A 440 4.62 8.58 -3.59
CA ALA A 440 4.68 9.84 -4.33
C ALA A 440 3.62 9.90 -5.44
N ALA A 441 3.47 8.83 -6.23
CA ALA A 441 2.46 8.73 -7.27
C ALA A 441 1.04 8.93 -6.72
N THR A 442 0.69 8.29 -5.59
CA THR A 442 -0.64 8.48 -4.97
C THR A 442 -0.91 9.90 -4.59
N ILE A 443 -0.02 10.48 -3.78
CA ILE A 443 -0.32 11.72 -3.09
C ILE A 443 -0.29 12.89 -4.07
N THR A 444 0.61 12.83 -5.06
CA THR A 444 0.72 13.86 -6.11
C THR A 444 -0.40 13.75 -7.14
N TYR A 445 -0.88 12.54 -7.45
CA TYR A 445 -2.07 12.36 -8.31
C TYR A 445 -3.29 13.01 -7.67
N GLN A 446 -3.57 12.69 -6.40
CA GLN A 446 -4.70 13.27 -5.65
C GLN A 446 -4.56 14.80 -5.54
N ALA A 447 -3.37 15.29 -5.16
CA ALA A 447 -3.10 16.72 -5.01
C ALA A 447 -3.19 17.50 -6.33
N GLY A 448 -2.88 16.87 -7.46
CA GLY A 448 -3.00 17.50 -8.77
C GLY A 448 -4.45 17.63 -9.23
N LEU A 449 -5.34 16.72 -8.81
CA LEU A 449 -6.77 16.77 -9.11
C LEU A 449 -7.56 17.63 -8.12
N ASN A 450 -7.06 17.81 -6.91
CA ASN A 450 -7.62 18.69 -5.88
C ASN A 450 -6.51 19.61 -5.32
N PRO A 451 -6.22 20.73 -5.99
CA PRO A 451 -5.12 21.62 -5.64
C PRO A 451 -5.40 22.37 -4.33
N PRO A 452 -4.35 22.79 -3.63
CA PRO A 452 -4.47 23.58 -2.41
C PRO A 452 -5.20 24.89 -2.69
N GLY A 453 -6.09 25.28 -1.78
CA GLY A 453 -6.95 26.46 -1.93
C GLY A 453 -8.32 26.15 -2.53
N GLY A 454 -8.54 24.96 -3.07
CA GLY A 454 -9.82 24.57 -3.65
C GLY A 454 -10.09 25.21 -5.02
N PHE A 455 -11.36 25.17 -5.42
CA PHE A 455 -11.87 25.66 -6.70
C PHE A 455 -12.92 26.74 -6.47
N TRP A 456 -12.98 27.70 -7.39
CA TRP A 456 -14.09 28.62 -7.44
C TRP A 456 -15.40 27.88 -7.75
N LEU A 457 -16.49 28.32 -7.13
CA LEU A 457 -17.81 27.69 -7.25
C LEU A 457 -18.81 28.54 -8.03
N ASP A 458 -18.41 29.72 -8.48
CA ASP A 458 -19.21 30.65 -9.25
C ASP A 458 -18.45 31.16 -10.48
N ASN A 459 -19.12 31.97 -11.30
CA ASN A 459 -18.56 32.61 -12.48
C ASN A 459 -18.48 34.14 -12.29
N GLU A 460 -18.05 34.60 -11.12
CA GLU A 460 -17.95 36.02 -10.77
C GLU A 460 -16.50 36.53 -10.83
N ASP A 461 -16.27 37.83 -10.59
CA ASP A 461 -14.94 38.46 -10.44
C ASP A 461 -13.88 38.10 -11.51
N GLY A 462 -14.30 37.78 -12.73
CA GLY A 462 -13.42 37.43 -13.84
C GLY A 462 -12.78 36.04 -13.74
N HIS A 463 -13.25 35.18 -12.85
CA HIS A 463 -12.88 33.76 -12.77
C HIS A 463 -14.04 32.87 -13.24
N LEU A 464 -13.73 31.61 -13.52
CA LEU A 464 -14.71 30.60 -13.92
C LEU A 464 -14.81 29.53 -12.85
N ALA A 465 -16.01 28.97 -12.69
CA ALA A 465 -16.24 27.86 -11.78
C ALA A 465 -15.31 26.69 -12.15
N GLY A 466 -14.69 26.09 -11.14
CA GLY A 466 -13.73 25.01 -11.31
C GLY A 466 -12.30 25.43 -11.64
N ASP A 467 -12.02 26.74 -11.73
CA ASP A 467 -10.65 27.25 -11.72
C ASP A 467 -10.04 27.20 -10.31
N PRO A 468 -8.75 26.86 -10.16
CA PRO A 468 -8.07 26.82 -8.85
C PRO A 468 -7.99 28.21 -8.21
N ILE A 469 -8.52 28.36 -7.00
CA ILE A 469 -8.54 29.64 -6.28
C ILE A 469 -7.12 30.17 -6.03
N LEU A 470 -6.20 29.29 -5.63
CA LEU A 470 -4.82 29.67 -5.36
C LEU A 470 -4.11 30.24 -6.61
N GLU A 471 -4.53 29.85 -7.81
CA GLU A 471 -3.97 30.40 -9.05
C GLU A 471 -4.34 31.88 -9.22
N ALA A 472 -5.58 32.26 -8.91
CA ALA A 472 -6.04 33.64 -9.00
C ALA A 472 -5.37 34.53 -7.93
N ILE A 473 -5.30 34.04 -6.69
CA ILE A 473 -4.88 34.85 -5.53
C ILE A 473 -3.37 34.88 -5.35
N SER A 474 -2.67 33.82 -5.72
CA SER A 474 -1.22 33.71 -5.56
C SER A 474 -0.60 32.88 -6.70
N PRO A 475 -0.57 33.43 -7.94
CA PRO A 475 -0.17 32.69 -9.14
C PRO A 475 1.26 32.14 -9.05
N LYS A 476 2.17 32.83 -8.35
CA LYS A 476 3.53 32.33 -8.09
C LYS A 476 3.51 31.05 -7.25
N ARG A 477 2.75 31.04 -6.15
CA ARG A 477 2.63 29.86 -5.26
C ARG A 477 1.96 28.69 -5.97
N TYR A 478 0.87 28.95 -6.69
CA TYR A 478 0.19 27.92 -7.46
C TYR A 478 1.10 27.31 -8.52
N LYS A 479 1.83 28.12 -9.30
CA LYS A 479 2.79 27.61 -10.30
C LYS A 479 3.89 26.77 -9.66
N THR A 480 4.47 27.22 -8.54
CA THR A 480 5.47 26.42 -7.81
C THR A 480 4.87 25.09 -7.35
N PHE A 481 3.69 25.10 -6.72
CA PHE A 481 2.99 23.88 -6.33
C PHE A 481 2.77 22.95 -7.52
N PHE A 482 2.18 23.46 -8.59
CA PHE A 482 1.79 22.68 -9.77
C PHE A 482 2.98 22.01 -10.45
N TYR A 483 4.06 22.77 -10.71
CA TYR A 483 5.24 22.22 -11.37
C TYR A 483 6.00 21.23 -10.49
N CYS A 484 6.15 21.51 -9.19
CA CYS A 484 6.77 20.59 -8.24
C CYS A 484 5.95 19.30 -8.09
N ASN A 485 4.62 19.41 -7.98
CA ASN A 485 3.72 18.26 -7.84
C ASN A 485 3.69 17.40 -9.11
N ALA A 486 3.58 18.02 -10.29
CA ALA A 486 3.62 17.31 -11.56
C ALA A 486 4.98 16.64 -11.82
N THR A 487 6.07 17.29 -11.43
CA THR A 487 7.42 16.70 -11.51
C THR A 487 7.51 15.47 -10.62
N ALA A 488 7.06 15.55 -9.36
CA ALA A 488 7.05 14.42 -8.43
C ALA A 488 6.16 13.26 -8.95
N PHE A 489 4.96 13.57 -9.44
CA PHE A 489 4.09 12.56 -10.04
C PHE A 489 4.80 11.83 -11.19
N VAL A 490 5.38 12.57 -12.12
CA VAL A 490 6.06 11.98 -13.28
C VAL A 490 7.33 11.22 -12.90
N SER A 491 8.17 11.77 -12.01
CA SER A 491 9.37 11.08 -11.53
C SER A 491 9.02 9.79 -10.80
N SER A 492 7.93 9.76 -10.04
CA SER A 492 7.44 8.57 -9.36
C SER A 492 7.02 7.46 -10.34
N LEU A 493 6.36 7.80 -11.46
CA LEU A 493 6.02 6.83 -12.52
C LEU A 493 7.28 6.31 -13.22
N VAL A 494 8.28 7.17 -13.44
CA VAL A 494 9.58 6.76 -13.97
C VAL A 494 10.28 5.79 -13.00
N ILE A 495 10.25 6.04 -11.69
CA ILE A 495 10.78 5.12 -10.67
C ILE A 495 10.05 3.77 -10.76
N ILE A 496 8.72 3.76 -10.77
CA ILE A 496 7.90 2.54 -10.82
C ILE A 496 8.23 1.71 -12.09
N THR A 497 8.25 2.34 -13.25
CA THR A 497 8.54 1.68 -14.54
C THR A 497 9.99 1.16 -14.63
N LEU A 498 10.97 1.95 -14.18
CA LEU A 498 12.39 1.57 -14.11
C LEU A 498 12.62 0.36 -13.20
N LEU A 499 11.97 0.36 -12.03
CA LEU A 499 12.09 -0.72 -11.07
C LEU A 499 11.42 -1.99 -11.58
N GLN A 500 10.28 -1.87 -12.27
CA GLN A 500 9.55 -3.01 -12.81
C GLN A 500 10.28 -3.69 -13.96
N SER A 501 11.02 -2.94 -14.77
CA SER A 501 11.76 -3.50 -15.90
C SER A 501 12.95 -4.36 -15.46
N ASN A 502 12.95 -5.63 -15.88
CA ASN A 502 14.10 -6.54 -15.74
C ASN A 502 15.13 -6.36 -16.86
N LEU A 503 14.89 -5.44 -17.79
CA LEU A 503 15.56 -5.38 -19.09
C LEU A 503 16.74 -4.41 -19.14
N ILE A 504 17.01 -3.67 -18.06
CA ILE A 504 18.13 -2.72 -18.03
C ILE A 504 19.41 -3.50 -17.75
N THR A 505 20.06 -3.90 -18.84
CA THR A 505 21.33 -4.63 -18.91
C THR A 505 22.57 -3.76 -18.67
N VAL A 506 22.42 -2.46 -18.39
CA VAL A 506 23.52 -1.59 -17.98
C VAL A 506 23.26 -1.06 -16.56
N GLY A 507 23.83 -1.73 -15.56
CA GLY A 507 23.60 -1.43 -14.14
C GLY A 507 23.94 0.02 -13.75
N ALA A 508 24.90 0.65 -14.44
CA ALA A 508 25.34 2.02 -14.17
C ALA A 508 24.29 3.08 -14.56
N LEU A 509 23.73 3.00 -15.77
CA LEU A 509 22.69 3.94 -16.24
C LEU A 509 21.42 3.82 -15.40
N LYS A 510 21.03 2.59 -15.02
CA LYS A 510 19.88 2.35 -14.13
C LYS A 510 20.03 3.08 -12.81
N ARG A 511 21.22 3.04 -12.22
CA ARG A 511 21.49 3.63 -10.91
C ARG A 511 21.46 5.14 -10.97
N TYR A 512 22.09 5.74 -11.98
CA TYR A 512 22.11 7.20 -12.15
C TYR A 512 20.70 7.76 -12.39
N VAL A 513 19.96 7.20 -13.35
CA VAL A 513 18.60 7.66 -13.65
C VAL A 513 17.67 7.49 -12.44
N LEU A 514 17.80 6.38 -11.70
CA LEU A 514 17.00 6.14 -10.50
C LEU A 514 17.35 7.11 -9.36
N GLN A 515 18.63 7.40 -9.13
CA GLN A 515 19.06 8.39 -8.13
C GLN A 515 18.55 9.79 -8.49
N THR A 516 18.68 10.19 -9.75
CA THR A 516 18.18 11.48 -10.23
C THR A 516 16.66 11.56 -10.09
N ALA A 517 15.93 10.53 -10.50
CA ALA A 517 14.46 10.50 -10.35
C ALA A 517 14.01 10.59 -8.88
N MET A 518 14.71 9.93 -7.95
CA MET A 518 14.41 10.04 -6.52
C MET A 518 14.64 11.44 -5.97
N ILE A 519 15.72 12.11 -6.38
CA ILE A 519 16.01 13.48 -5.97
C ILE A 519 14.87 14.39 -6.43
N PHE A 520 14.52 14.34 -7.72
CA PHE A 520 13.39 15.11 -8.26
C PHE A 520 12.06 14.79 -7.58
N ASP A 521 11.83 13.53 -7.22
CA ASP A 521 10.63 13.09 -6.50
C ASP A 521 10.53 13.74 -5.11
N LEU A 522 11.59 13.65 -4.30
CA LEU A 522 11.64 14.20 -2.94
C LEU A 522 11.60 15.74 -2.95
N PHE A 523 12.37 16.39 -3.81
CA PHE A 523 12.33 17.85 -3.96
C PHE A 523 10.99 18.34 -4.51
N GLY A 524 10.40 17.62 -5.46
CA GLY A 524 9.08 17.90 -6.00
C GLY A 524 8.00 17.82 -4.92
N MET A 525 8.01 16.76 -4.10
CA MET A 525 7.05 16.63 -2.99
C MET A 525 7.25 17.73 -1.92
N MET A 526 8.48 17.98 -1.48
CA MET A 526 8.75 19.03 -0.47
C MET A 526 8.40 20.43 -0.99
N GLY A 527 8.74 20.74 -2.23
CA GLY A 527 8.42 22.01 -2.88
C GLY A 527 6.91 22.20 -3.08
N ALA A 528 6.20 21.16 -3.50
CA ALA A 528 4.75 21.17 -3.60
C ALA A 528 4.11 21.39 -2.22
N TYR A 529 4.54 20.66 -1.20
CA TYR A 529 4.04 20.81 0.16
C TYR A 529 4.27 22.23 0.70
N ALA A 530 5.47 22.79 0.54
CA ALA A 530 5.80 24.14 1.02
C ALA A 530 4.95 25.23 0.34
N ALA A 531 4.79 25.13 -0.98
CA ALA A 531 3.97 26.08 -1.74
C ALA A 531 2.47 25.92 -1.48
N GLY A 532 2.01 24.68 -1.29
CA GLY A 532 0.61 24.32 -1.15
C GLY A 532 0.04 24.54 0.24
N SER A 533 0.79 24.19 1.30
CA SER A 533 0.32 24.26 2.69
C SER A 533 0.35 25.67 3.28
N SER A 534 1.25 26.53 2.81
CA SER A 534 1.48 27.84 3.42
C SER A 534 0.71 28.96 2.71
N ARG A 535 0.15 29.88 3.50
CA ARG A 535 -0.54 31.09 3.00
C ARG A 535 0.13 32.38 3.45
N THR A 536 0.75 32.38 4.62
CA THR A 536 1.42 33.55 5.21
C THR A 536 2.94 33.44 5.10
N LEU A 537 3.65 34.55 5.31
CA LEU A 537 5.11 34.57 5.33
C LEU A 537 5.67 33.73 6.49
N SER A 538 5.08 33.82 7.69
CA SER A 538 5.49 33.04 8.87
C SER A 538 5.36 31.53 8.66
N THR A 539 4.20 31.08 8.15
CA THR A 539 3.98 29.65 7.85
C THR A 539 4.93 29.16 6.76
N SER A 540 5.17 29.98 5.72
CA SER A 540 6.12 29.66 4.65
C SER A 540 7.56 29.54 5.18
N LEU A 541 8.01 30.49 6.00
CA LEU A 541 9.34 30.47 6.61
C LEU A 541 9.54 29.23 7.47
N TYR A 542 8.55 28.88 8.30
CA TYR A 542 8.62 27.68 9.12
C TYR A 542 8.83 26.41 8.28
N VAL A 543 8.04 26.22 7.22
CA VAL A 543 8.18 25.03 6.35
C VAL A 543 9.52 25.04 5.61
N ILE A 544 9.99 26.19 5.12
CA ILE A 544 11.30 26.32 4.47
C ILE A 544 12.43 25.98 5.45
N ILE A 545 12.36 26.45 6.69
CA ILE A 545 13.33 26.10 7.75
C ILE A 545 13.31 24.59 8.00
N LEU A 546 12.14 23.95 8.07
CA LEU A 546 12.06 22.50 8.22
C LEU A 546 12.66 21.74 7.03
N VAL A 547 12.46 22.23 5.80
CA VAL A 547 13.08 21.66 4.59
C VAL A 547 14.59 21.75 4.71
N ILE A 548 15.13 22.93 5.03
CA ILE A 548 16.58 23.14 5.20
C ILE A 548 17.12 22.23 6.31
N LEU A 549 16.47 22.20 7.47
CA LEU A 549 16.86 21.36 8.60
C LEU A 549 16.89 19.88 8.21
N THR A 550 15.87 19.42 7.47
CA THR A 550 15.77 18.03 6.99
C THR A 550 16.91 17.71 6.01
N PHE A 551 17.21 18.60 5.07
CA PHE A 551 18.33 18.42 4.14
C PHE A 551 19.68 18.46 4.84
N SER A 552 19.92 19.46 5.69
CA SER A 552 21.13 19.57 6.50
C SER A 552 21.31 18.30 7.33
N TYR A 553 20.25 17.78 7.94
CA TYR A 553 20.28 16.54 8.69
C TYR A 553 20.70 15.33 7.82
N VAL A 554 20.09 15.15 6.65
CA VAL A 554 20.42 14.05 5.74
C VAL A 554 21.85 14.19 5.21
N ILE A 555 22.26 15.40 4.83
CA ILE A 555 23.60 15.70 4.32
C ILE A 555 24.66 15.49 5.40
N ILE A 556 24.45 15.99 6.63
CA ILE A 556 25.33 15.74 7.78
C ILE A 556 25.45 14.24 8.03
N HIS A 557 24.36 13.48 7.96
CA HIS A 557 24.43 12.03 8.12
C HIS A 557 25.20 11.34 6.99
N ILE A 558 25.10 11.83 5.74
CA ILE A 558 25.90 11.36 4.61
C ILE A 558 27.38 11.75 4.77
N LEU A 559 27.68 12.98 5.20
CA LEU A 559 29.04 13.50 5.40
C LEU A 559 29.73 12.80 6.58
N LEU A 560 29.08 12.66 7.73
CA LEU A 560 29.60 11.85 8.85
C LEU A 560 29.84 10.40 8.45
N PHE A 561 29.09 9.88 7.48
CA PHE A 561 29.29 8.57 6.90
C PHE A 561 30.51 8.53 5.96
N VAL A 562 30.69 9.53 5.10
CA VAL A 562 31.83 9.64 4.16
C VAL A 562 33.14 9.94 4.90
N CYS A 563 33.12 10.84 5.88
CA CYS A 563 34.30 11.24 6.68
C CYS A 563 34.74 10.17 7.69
N LYS A 564 33.87 9.24 8.08
CA LYS A 564 34.21 8.13 8.99
C LYS A 564 34.42 6.81 8.23
N GLY A 565 35.03 6.90 7.04
CA GLY A 565 35.44 5.79 6.20
C GLY A 565 36.97 5.69 6.09
N ASN A 566 37.60 5.07 7.11
CA ASN A 566 38.76 4.18 6.96
C ASN A 566 39.02 3.52 8.32
N SER A 567 38.34 2.41 8.56
CA SER A 567 38.73 1.39 9.53
C SER A 567 38.23 0.06 8.96
N ASP A 568 38.81 -0.29 7.81
CA ASP A 568 38.62 -1.59 7.18
C ASP A 568 39.29 -2.64 8.06
N GLU A 569 38.55 -3.23 9.00
CA GLU A 569 38.97 -4.51 9.61
C GLU A 569 37.87 -5.32 10.32
N SER A 570 36.60 -4.89 10.35
CA SER A 570 35.53 -5.65 11.04
C SER A 570 34.39 -6.14 10.14
N ALA A 571 34.51 -5.98 8.81
CA ALA A 571 33.42 -6.25 7.89
C ALA A 571 33.31 -7.71 7.37
N GLN A 572 34.12 -8.64 7.87
CA GLN A 572 34.20 -9.99 7.27
C GLN A 572 33.86 -11.16 8.20
N GLN A 573 33.25 -10.89 9.36
CA GLN A 573 32.92 -11.94 10.32
C GLN A 573 31.54 -11.76 10.94
N MET A 574 30.47 -11.59 10.15
CA MET A 574 29.15 -11.39 10.76
C MET A 574 27.92 -11.58 9.84
N ASP A 575 27.78 -12.70 9.12
CA ASP A 575 26.51 -12.99 8.39
C ASP A 575 25.63 -14.08 9.04
N ASP A 576 26.10 -14.68 10.13
CA ASP A 576 25.28 -15.54 11.00
C ASP A 576 24.83 -14.86 12.31
N ASN A 577 25.03 -13.54 12.46
CA ASN A 577 24.55 -12.85 13.66
C ASN A 577 23.01 -12.68 13.62
N PRO A 578 22.25 -13.28 14.57
CA PRO A 578 20.80 -13.11 14.68
C PRO A 578 20.35 -11.65 14.83
N GLU A 579 21.19 -10.75 15.35
CA GLU A 579 20.86 -9.33 15.53
C GLU A 579 20.67 -8.58 14.20
N LEU A 580 21.51 -8.86 13.19
CA LEU A 580 21.45 -8.18 11.89
C LEU A 580 20.13 -8.49 11.14
N LYS A 581 19.64 -9.73 11.26
CA LYS A 581 18.35 -10.18 10.70
C LYS A 581 17.15 -9.53 11.40
N ASP A 582 17.27 -9.21 12.69
CA ASP A 582 16.22 -8.49 13.42
C ASP A 582 16.18 -6.99 13.06
N LEU A 583 17.35 -6.36 12.94
CA LEU A 583 17.48 -4.96 12.49
C LEU A 583 16.86 -4.73 11.10
N GLU A 584 17.06 -5.67 10.16
CA GLU A 584 16.47 -5.56 8.82
C GLU A 584 14.94 -5.70 8.83
N LYS A 585 14.40 -6.56 9.70
CA LYS A 585 12.95 -6.66 9.90
C LYS A 585 12.41 -5.34 10.46
N ARG A 586 13.04 -4.80 11.51
CA ARG A 586 12.67 -3.52 12.11
C ARG A 586 12.68 -2.38 11.10
N ARG A 587 13.72 -2.27 10.28
CA ARG A 587 13.84 -1.28 9.19
C ARG A 587 12.62 -1.27 8.27
N LYS A 588 12.15 -2.44 7.83
CA LYS A 588 10.97 -2.54 6.93
C LYS A 588 9.72 -1.92 7.54
N PHE A 589 9.51 -2.13 8.84
CA PHE A 589 8.34 -1.60 9.55
C PHE A 589 8.44 -0.10 9.80
N LEU A 590 9.64 0.40 10.11
CA LEU A 590 9.86 1.83 10.29
C LEU A 590 9.60 2.61 9.00
N VAL A 591 10.00 2.06 7.84
CA VAL A 591 9.67 2.67 6.54
C VAL A 591 8.16 2.72 6.33
N LEU A 592 7.44 1.64 6.67
CA LEU A 592 5.99 1.60 6.51
C LEU A 592 5.27 2.63 7.40
N LEU A 593 5.74 2.84 8.63
CA LEU A 593 5.20 3.86 9.54
C LEU A 593 5.47 5.28 9.02
N ALA A 594 6.68 5.54 8.52
CA ALA A 594 7.02 6.85 7.97
C ALA A 594 6.27 7.12 6.64
N VAL A 595 6.06 6.10 5.81
CA VAL A 595 5.22 6.21 4.60
C VAL A 595 3.77 6.51 4.96
N LEU A 596 3.22 5.87 6.01
CA LEU A 596 1.91 6.19 6.54
C LEU A 596 1.82 7.65 6.96
N ALA A 597 2.73 8.10 7.84
CA ALA A 597 2.71 9.46 8.37
C ALA A 597 2.91 10.50 7.25
N ALA A 598 3.90 10.33 6.35
CA ALA A 598 4.11 11.20 5.19
C ALA A 598 2.87 11.29 4.29
N SER A 599 2.20 10.17 4.00
CA SER A 599 0.99 10.18 3.16
C SER A 599 -0.15 10.96 3.79
N CYS A 600 -0.37 10.79 5.10
CA CYS A 600 -1.46 11.42 5.82
C CYS A 600 -1.24 12.93 5.94
N THR A 601 -0.02 13.32 6.30
CA THR A 601 0.32 14.71 6.56
C THR A 601 0.50 15.52 5.28
N TYR A 602 0.95 14.91 4.18
CA TYR A 602 0.97 15.60 2.88
C TYR A 602 -0.44 16.02 2.47
N GLN A 603 -1.40 15.07 2.48
CA GLN A 603 -2.79 15.34 2.11
C GLN A 603 -3.42 16.38 3.05
N ALA A 604 -3.27 16.21 4.36
CA ALA A 604 -3.84 17.12 5.35
C ALA A 604 -3.17 18.49 5.36
N GLY A 605 -1.91 18.62 4.93
CA GLY A 605 -1.22 19.91 4.89
C GLY A 605 -1.64 20.77 3.71
N ILE A 606 -1.91 20.16 2.55
CA ILE A 606 -2.39 20.87 1.36
C ILE A 606 -3.91 21.06 1.35
N ASN A 607 -4.64 20.22 2.09
CA ASN A 607 -6.09 20.31 2.34
C ASN A 607 -6.32 20.29 3.86
N PRO A 608 -6.12 21.44 4.54
CA PRO A 608 -6.23 21.53 5.99
C PRO A 608 -7.64 21.19 6.47
N PRO A 609 -7.77 20.73 7.73
CA PRO A 609 -9.08 20.49 8.33
C PRO A 609 -9.88 21.78 8.25
N GLY A 610 -11.16 21.64 7.93
CA GLY A 610 -12.01 22.80 7.79
C GLY A 610 -12.07 23.42 6.40
N GLY A 611 -11.30 22.95 5.41
CA GLY A 611 -11.39 23.43 4.03
C GLY A 611 -10.90 24.86 3.82
N PHE A 612 -11.31 25.47 2.71
CA PHE A 612 -10.93 26.81 2.29
C PHE A 612 -12.16 27.69 2.08
N TRP A 613 -12.00 28.99 2.29
CA TRP A 613 -12.97 29.98 1.86
C TRP A 613 -13.12 29.97 0.34
N THR A 614 -14.35 30.10 -0.13
CA THR A 614 -14.69 30.12 -1.56
C THR A 614 -15.05 31.51 -2.08
N ASP A 615 -15.15 32.51 -1.20
CA ASP A 615 -15.47 33.90 -1.53
C ASP A 615 -14.59 34.88 -0.72
N ASN A 616 -14.76 36.18 -0.97
CA ASN A 616 -14.03 37.26 -0.29
C ASN A 616 -14.94 38.14 0.60
N ASN A 617 -16.07 37.60 1.05
CA ASN A 617 -17.03 38.33 1.87
C ASN A 617 -16.59 38.38 3.34
N ASP A 618 -17.30 39.15 4.18
CA ASP A 618 -17.17 39.17 5.65
C ASP A 618 -15.76 39.30 6.24
N GLY A 619 -14.80 39.82 5.47
CA GLY A 619 -13.41 40.05 5.89
C GLY A 619 -12.49 38.83 5.74
N HIS A 620 -13.00 37.68 5.30
CA HIS A 620 -12.17 36.54 4.91
C HIS A 620 -11.74 36.63 3.45
N ARG A 621 -10.81 35.76 3.06
CA ARG A 621 -10.24 35.73 1.71
C ARG A 621 -10.30 34.33 1.15
N ALA A 622 -10.80 34.20 -0.08
CA ALA A 622 -10.89 32.94 -0.78
C ALA A 622 -9.53 32.22 -0.80
N GLY A 623 -9.55 30.89 -0.76
CA GLY A 623 -8.35 30.05 -0.78
C GLY A 623 -7.51 30.08 0.51
N TYR A 624 -7.88 30.87 1.52
CA TYR A 624 -7.35 30.77 2.88
C TYR A 624 -8.12 29.70 3.67
N PRO A 625 -7.46 28.94 4.57
CA PRO A 625 -8.12 27.91 5.36
C PRO A 625 -9.18 28.48 6.30
N MET A 626 -10.43 28.02 6.22
CA MET A 626 -11.50 28.50 7.13
C MET A 626 -11.14 28.25 8.60
N PHE A 627 -10.48 27.12 8.88
CA PHE A 627 -10.06 26.77 10.23
C PHE A 627 -9.02 27.72 10.83
N HIS A 628 -8.22 28.39 9.98
CA HIS A 628 -7.27 29.39 10.44
C HIS A 628 -7.97 30.63 10.97
N ASP A 629 -9.04 31.08 10.31
CA ASP A 629 -9.71 32.33 10.68
C ASP A 629 -10.63 32.13 11.89
N GLU A 630 -11.38 31.02 11.93
CA GLU A 630 -12.32 30.75 13.02
C GLU A 630 -11.64 30.17 14.28
N PHE A 631 -10.61 29.34 14.09
CA PHE A 631 -9.93 28.65 15.20
C PHE A 631 -8.39 28.80 15.12
N PRO A 632 -7.85 30.04 15.15
CA PRO A 632 -6.46 30.34 14.79
C PRO A 632 -5.43 29.58 15.61
N HIS A 633 -5.59 29.52 16.94
CA HIS A 633 -4.66 28.81 17.81
C HIS A 633 -4.63 27.30 17.52
N ARG A 634 -5.79 26.69 17.23
CA ARG A 634 -5.89 25.25 16.93
C ARG A 634 -5.31 24.94 15.56
N TYR A 635 -5.61 25.78 14.57
CA TYR A 635 -5.02 25.68 13.25
C TYR A 635 -3.50 25.78 13.30
N LEU A 636 -2.92 26.71 14.05
CA LEU A 636 -1.46 26.84 14.17
C LEU A 636 -0.83 25.59 14.80
N VAL A 637 -1.43 25.06 15.86
CA VAL A 637 -0.99 23.80 16.48
C VAL A 637 -1.05 22.66 15.45
N PHE A 638 -2.18 22.50 14.76
CA PHE A 638 -2.33 21.51 13.68
C PHE A 638 -1.24 21.69 12.61
N PHE A 639 -1.04 22.90 12.10
CA PHE A 639 -0.14 23.20 11.00
C PHE A 639 1.32 22.86 11.33
N TYR A 640 1.78 23.25 12.52
CA TYR A 640 3.16 23.00 12.96
C TYR A 640 3.40 21.51 13.19
N PHE A 641 2.49 20.82 13.88
CA PHE A 641 2.60 19.38 14.09
C PHE A 641 2.51 18.59 12.77
N ASN A 642 1.57 18.94 11.89
CA ASN A 642 1.41 18.25 10.60
C ASN A 642 2.64 18.43 9.70
N SER A 643 3.19 19.65 9.63
CA SER A 643 4.39 19.94 8.84
C SER A 643 5.64 19.30 9.44
N THR A 644 5.76 19.26 10.77
CA THR A 644 6.85 18.54 11.44
C THR A 644 6.78 17.06 11.13
N ALA A 645 5.60 16.43 11.26
CA ALA A 645 5.38 15.02 10.96
C ALA A 645 5.72 14.69 9.49
N PHE A 646 5.28 15.51 8.53
CA PHE A 646 5.65 15.32 7.12
C PHE A 646 7.16 15.31 6.90
N MET A 647 7.86 16.31 7.46
CA MET A 647 9.31 16.46 7.25
C MET A 647 10.11 15.40 8.01
N SER A 648 9.73 15.06 9.25
CA SER A 648 10.34 13.96 10.01
C SER A 648 10.13 12.62 9.31
N SER A 649 8.93 12.35 8.78
CA SER A 649 8.65 11.14 8.01
C SER A 649 9.54 11.04 6.77
N LEU A 650 9.71 12.12 5.99
CA LEU A 650 10.61 12.12 4.84
C LEU A 650 12.08 11.93 5.25
N ALA A 651 12.54 12.55 6.33
CA ALA A 651 13.87 12.34 6.89
C ALA A 651 14.09 10.86 7.26
N VAL A 652 13.12 10.26 7.96
CA VAL A 652 13.13 8.84 8.35
C VAL A 652 13.17 7.94 7.11
N ILE A 653 12.36 8.21 6.09
CA ILE A 653 12.39 7.47 4.82
C ILE A 653 13.77 7.57 4.16
N MET A 654 14.33 8.78 4.03
CA MET A 654 15.65 8.97 3.41
C MET A 654 16.76 8.22 4.15
N LEU A 655 16.77 8.27 5.49
CA LEU A 655 17.74 7.53 6.29
C LEU A 655 17.57 6.02 6.19
N LEU A 656 16.33 5.54 6.14
CA LEU A 656 16.01 4.12 6.04
C LEU A 656 16.19 3.58 4.63
N VAL A 657 16.29 4.39 3.57
CA VAL A 657 16.55 3.90 2.20
C VAL A 657 17.99 3.37 2.04
N SER A 658 18.96 3.90 2.78
CA SER A 658 20.34 3.39 2.77
C SER A 658 20.59 2.35 3.88
N LYS A 659 21.08 1.15 3.52
CA LYS A 659 21.42 0.08 4.48
C LYS A 659 22.51 0.53 5.47
N ARG A 660 23.49 1.29 4.98
CA ARG A 660 24.63 1.77 5.77
C ARG A 660 24.24 2.90 6.74
N LEU A 661 23.36 3.83 6.33
CA LEU A 661 22.83 4.87 7.21
C LEU A 661 21.91 4.27 8.29
N CYS A 662 21.12 3.26 7.92
CA CYS A 662 20.22 2.56 8.82
C CYS A 662 20.95 1.79 9.94
N GLN A 663 22.05 1.11 9.64
CA GLN A 663 22.77 0.26 10.61
C GLN A 663 23.38 1.09 11.76
N ARG A 664 23.95 2.27 11.47
CA ARG A 664 24.42 3.21 12.50
C ARG A 664 23.27 4.02 13.12
N GLY A 665 22.26 4.40 12.34
CA GLY A 665 21.10 5.16 12.81
C GLY A 665 20.23 4.40 13.82
N ILE A 666 20.01 3.10 13.64
CA ILE A 666 19.28 2.25 14.62
C ILE A 666 20.10 2.06 15.91
N SER A 667 21.43 2.06 15.81
CA SER A 667 22.33 1.96 16.97
C SER A 667 22.32 3.26 17.80
N GLY A 668 22.05 4.42 17.18
CA GLY A 668 21.92 5.70 17.85
C GLY A 668 20.53 5.98 18.46
N TYR A 669 20.50 6.81 19.51
CA TYR A 669 19.26 7.34 20.09
C TYR A 669 18.50 8.29 19.12
N LEU A 670 19.19 8.81 18.09
CA LEU A 670 18.69 9.86 17.22
C LEU A 670 17.56 9.42 16.27
N LEU A 671 17.66 8.25 15.62
CA LEU A 671 16.57 7.72 14.78
C LEU A 671 15.33 7.40 15.62
N ARG A 672 15.52 6.89 16.84
CA ARG A 672 14.42 6.64 17.79
C ARG A 672 13.73 7.94 18.20
N GLY A 673 14.52 8.98 18.50
CA GLY A 673 13.99 10.32 18.78
C GLY A 673 13.21 10.90 17.60
N CYS A 674 13.73 10.78 16.38
CA CYS A 674 13.05 11.25 15.17
C CYS A 674 11.71 10.53 14.93
N MET A 675 11.64 9.22 15.16
CA MET A 675 10.39 8.46 15.04
C MET A 675 9.37 8.76 16.15
N LEU A 676 9.83 9.01 17.38
CA LEU A 676 8.95 9.44 18.47
C LEU A 676 8.40 10.84 18.19
N LEU A 677 9.24 11.74 17.67
CA LEU A 677 8.84 13.07 17.22
C LEU A 677 7.79 12.97 16.09
N ASP A 678 8.02 12.09 15.12
CA ASP A 678 7.11 11.83 14.00
C ASP A 678 5.73 11.36 14.48
N LEU A 679 5.70 10.35 15.35
CA LEU A 679 4.47 9.80 15.90
C LEU A 679 3.73 10.80 16.79
N ALA A 680 4.44 11.50 17.68
CA ALA A 680 3.86 12.53 18.53
C ALA A 680 3.29 13.68 17.69
N SER A 681 3.98 14.05 16.61
CA SER A 681 3.53 15.11 15.71
C SER A 681 2.30 14.70 14.89
N LEU A 682 2.25 13.46 14.40
CA LEU A 682 1.07 12.93 13.71
C LEU A 682 -0.16 12.92 14.64
N MET A 683 0.01 12.49 15.88
CA MET A 683 -1.08 12.44 16.87
C MET A 683 -1.52 13.83 17.32
N GLY A 684 -0.58 14.76 17.51
CA GLY A 684 -0.85 16.15 17.83
C GLY A 684 -1.62 16.86 16.73
N ALA A 685 -1.24 16.63 15.47
CA ALA A 685 -1.98 17.13 14.31
C ALA A 685 -3.41 16.58 14.28
N PHE A 686 -3.60 15.26 14.45
CA PHE A 686 -4.93 14.66 14.50
C PHE A 686 -5.81 15.28 15.58
N ALA A 687 -5.30 15.39 16.82
CA ALA A 687 -6.08 15.92 17.94
C ALA A 687 -6.44 17.41 17.75
N ALA A 688 -5.52 18.22 17.22
CA ALA A 688 -5.76 19.63 16.97
C ALA A 688 -6.74 19.86 15.81
N GLY A 689 -6.64 19.07 14.73
CA GLY A 689 -7.43 19.25 13.52
C GLY A 689 -8.85 18.64 13.57
N SER A 690 -9.05 17.57 14.34
CA SER A 690 -10.34 16.84 14.38
C SER A 690 -11.36 17.43 15.37
N CYS A 691 -10.93 18.29 16.30
CA CYS A 691 -11.75 18.75 17.41
C CYS A 691 -12.13 20.24 17.29
N ARG A 692 -13.43 20.53 17.37
CA ARG A 692 -13.96 21.91 17.43
C ARG A 692 -14.41 22.32 18.83
N LYS A 693 -14.91 21.37 19.64
CA LYS A 693 -15.38 21.61 21.02
C LYS A 693 -14.37 21.16 22.06
N VAL A 694 -14.44 21.77 23.25
CA VAL A 694 -13.59 21.42 24.40
C VAL A 694 -13.77 19.96 24.81
N SER A 695 -15.01 19.44 24.86
CA SER A 695 -15.29 18.04 25.24
C SER A 695 -14.63 17.03 24.29
N THR A 696 -14.76 17.24 22.98
CA THR A 696 -14.09 16.43 21.97
C THR A 696 -12.57 16.53 22.06
N SER A 697 -12.04 17.72 22.37
CA SER A 697 -10.60 17.91 22.60
C SER A 697 -10.09 17.19 23.83
N VAL A 698 -10.81 17.23 24.96
CA VAL A 698 -10.41 16.52 26.19
C VAL A 698 -10.31 15.02 25.91
N TYR A 699 -11.30 14.46 25.21
CA TYR A 699 -11.25 13.06 24.79
C TYR A 699 -10.06 12.77 23.87
N ALA A 700 -9.85 13.55 22.80
CA ALA A 700 -8.75 13.33 21.88
C ALA A 700 -7.39 13.43 22.57
N ILE A 701 -7.18 14.43 23.43
CA ILE A 701 -5.95 14.61 24.21
C ILE A 701 -5.76 13.44 25.17
N LEU A 702 -6.80 13.02 25.91
CA LEU A 702 -6.72 11.88 26.82
C LEU A 702 -6.27 10.61 26.09
N VAL A 703 -6.88 10.30 24.93
CA VAL A 703 -6.52 9.10 24.17
C VAL A 703 -5.10 9.23 23.58
N VAL A 704 -4.70 10.41 23.08
CA VAL A 704 -3.32 10.70 22.66
C VAL A 704 -2.34 10.46 23.80
N SER A 705 -2.63 10.99 24.99
CA SER A 705 -1.79 10.84 26.18
C SER A 705 -1.66 9.38 26.60
N ILE A 706 -2.74 8.58 26.55
CA ILE A 706 -2.70 7.15 26.85
C ILE A 706 -1.77 6.41 25.87
N VAL A 707 -1.92 6.66 24.57
CA VAL A 707 -1.10 6.01 23.53
C VAL A 707 0.36 6.44 23.65
N PHE A 708 0.62 7.71 23.92
CA PHE A 708 1.98 8.22 24.10
C PHE A 708 2.64 7.67 25.37
N ALA A 709 1.92 7.66 26.50
CA ALA A 709 2.39 7.05 27.74
C ALA A 709 2.67 5.56 27.56
N TYR A 710 1.84 4.86 26.81
CA TYR A 710 2.06 3.46 26.44
C TYR A 710 3.30 3.27 25.57
N ALA A 711 3.51 4.11 24.54
CA ALA A 711 4.71 4.08 23.71
C ALA A 711 5.98 4.36 24.53
N MET A 712 5.92 5.34 25.43
CA MET A 712 7.03 5.69 26.34
C MET A 712 7.31 4.56 27.34
N ALA A 713 6.28 3.95 27.92
CA ALA A 713 6.42 2.80 28.80
C ALA A 713 7.08 1.62 28.06
N GLN A 714 6.73 1.38 26.80
CA GLN A 714 7.43 0.37 26.00
C GLN A 714 8.90 0.72 25.79
N VAL A 715 9.21 1.95 25.38
CA VAL A 715 10.60 2.40 25.22
C VAL A 715 11.35 2.21 26.54
N LEU A 716 10.78 2.62 27.66
CA LEU A 716 11.37 2.48 28.99
C LEU A 716 11.61 1.01 29.36
N VAL A 717 10.61 0.14 29.20
CA VAL A 717 10.72 -1.31 29.47
C VAL A 717 11.80 -1.94 28.59
N LEU A 718 11.87 -1.61 27.31
CA LEU A 718 12.92 -2.09 26.40
C LEU A 718 14.31 -1.56 26.75
N THR A 719 14.42 -0.37 27.34
CA THR A 719 15.70 0.25 27.71
C THR A 719 16.19 -0.26 29.06
N PHE A 720 15.32 -0.36 30.07
CA PHE A 720 15.61 -0.95 31.38
C PHE A 720 15.82 -2.48 31.32
N ALA A 721 15.08 -3.17 30.44
CA ALA A 721 15.37 -4.57 30.17
C ALA A 721 16.78 -4.71 29.64
N LYS A 722 17.29 -3.79 28.81
CA LYS A 722 18.66 -3.86 28.28
C LYS A 722 19.74 -3.86 29.38
N ASP A 723 19.55 -3.08 30.45
CA ASP A 723 20.51 -3.01 31.56
C ASP A 723 20.45 -4.24 32.50
N LYS A 724 19.27 -4.86 32.69
CA LYS A 724 19.16 -6.14 33.41
C LYS A 724 19.52 -7.36 32.56
N VAL A 725 19.24 -7.30 31.25
CA VAL A 725 19.45 -8.39 30.29
C VAL A 725 20.93 -8.50 29.91
N SER A 726 21.71 -7.41 29.94
CA SER A 726 23.16 -7.49 29.73
C SER A 726 23.89 -8.24 30.86
N TYR A 727 23.44 -8.11 32.11
CA TYR A 727 23.97 -8.86 33.26
C TYR A 727 23.42 -10.30 33.33
N PHE A 728 22.18 -10.51 32.91
CA PHE A 728 21.56 -11.85 32.88
C PHE A 728 22.06 -12.70 31.71
N PHE A 729 22.39 -12.12 30.54
CA PHE A 729 22.96 -12.87 29.39
C PHE A 729 24.38 -13.37 29.67
N GLU A 730 25.23 -12.58 30.31
CA GLU A 730 26.56 -13.01 30.78
C GLU A 730 26.48 -14.17 31.78
N TRP A 731 25.50 -14.12 32.69
CA TRP A 731 25.33 -15.15 33.71
C TRP A 731 24.64 -16.43 33.21
N VAL A 732 23.69 -16.33 32.27
CA VAL A 732 22.96 -17.50 31.71
C VAL A 732 23.77 -18.22 30.62
N LEU A 733 24.71 -17.56 29.94
CA LEU A 733 25.62 -18.23 28.98
C LEU A 733 26.66 -19.13 29.66
N CYS A 734 26.87 -19.02 30.98
CA CYS A 734 27.81 -19.85 31.75
C CYS A 734 27.17 -20.96 32.59
N ALA A 735 25.85 -21.11 32.61
CA ALA A 735 25.18 -22.13 33.44
C ALA A 735 23.97 -22.76 32.74
N THR A 736 24.22 -23.66 31.80
CA THR A 736 23.59 -25.00 31.62
C THR A 736 23.57 -25.44 30.15
N PRO A 737 24.00 -26.68 29.83
CA PRO A 737 23.94 -27.23 28.48
C PRO A 737 22.55 -27.85 28.25
N PHE A 738 21.76 -27.32 27.32
CA PHE A 738 20.49 -27.96 26.94
C PHE A 738 20.40 -28.27 25.44
N LYS A 739 20.91 -29.47 25.15
CA LYS A 739 20.53 -30.45 24.13
C LYS A 739 19.40 -30.00 23.18
N SER A 740 19.78 -29.58 21.97
CA SER A 740 18.85 -29.51 20.84
C SER A 740 18.51 -30.93 20.39
N LEU A 741 17.23 -31.29 20.38
CA LEU A 741 16.79 -32.54 19.78
C LEU A 741 16.88 -32.42 18.25
N HIS A 742 17.91 -33.04 17.68
CA HIS A 742 18.05 -33.26 16.23
C HIS A 742 16.80 -33.97 15.68
N PRO A 743 16.20 -33.51 14.58
CA PRO A 743 15.68 -34.42 13.58
C PRO A 743 16.88 -34.91 12.75
N SER A 744 17.12 -36.21 12.83
CA SER A 744 17.99 -37.04 11.98
C SER A 744 18.54 -36.37 10.72
N GLU A 745 19.85 -36.09 10.74
CA GLU A 745 20.66 -35.90 9.53
C GLU A 745 20.79 -37.24 8.81
N ASN A 746 19.94 -37.48 7.82
CA ASN A 746 20.28 -38.33 6.68
C ASN A 746 19.32 -38.06 5.51
N CYS A 747 19.44 -36.87 4.92
CA CYS A 747 19.22 -36.63 3.48
C CYS A 747 19.71 -35.21 3.12
N LYS A 748 21.02 -34.95 3.25
CA LYS A 748 21.68 -33.86 2.53
C LYS A 748 22.21 -34.42 1.22
N ARG A 749 21.35 -34.50 0.20
CA ARG A 749 21.81 -34.47 -1.20
C ARG A 749 20.83 -33.68 -2.05
N SER A 750 21.29 -32.48 -2.45
CA SER A 750 20.90 -31.74 -3.65
C SER A 750 19.41 -31.65 -3.99
N ILE A 751 18.70 -30.63 -3.50
CA ILE A 751 17.88 -29.80 -4.39
C ILE A 751 18.01 -28.35 -3.92
N MET A 752 18.97 -27.64 -4.50
CA MET A 752 18.95 -26.18 -4.55
C MET A 752 17.72 -25.79 -5.39
N VAL A 753 16.54 -25.73 -4.75
CA VAL A 753 15.32 -25.19 -5.36
C VAL A 753 15.57 -23.71 -5.56
N ARG A 754 16.09 -23.40 -6.73
CA ARG A 754 16.22 -22.09 -7.33
C ARG A 754 14.86 -21.40 -7.20
N ARG A 755 14.66 -20.56 -6.16
CA ARG A 755 13.45 -19.73 -5.99
C ARG A 755 13.19 -19.01 -7.32
N LYS A 756 12.10 -19.38 -8.01
CA LYS A 756 11.80 -18.90 -9.35
C LYS A 756 11.59 -17.38 -9.36
N PRO A 757 12.13 -16.64 -10.36
CA PRO A 757 11.84 -15.21 -10.57
C PRO A 757 10.34 -14.92 -10.86
N GLU A 758 9.55 -15.96 -11.18
CA GLU A 758 8.13 -15.89 -11.51
C GLU A 758 7.20 -15.48 -10.35
N HIS A 759 7.62 -15.55 -9.08
CA HIS A 759 6.79 -15.13 -7.94
C HIS A 759 6.95 -13.64 -7.58
N LYS A 760 8.04 -12.99 -8.03
CA LYS A 760 8.44 -11.67 -7.53
C LYS A 760 7.73 -10.52 -8.25
N TRP A 761 7.63 -10.57 -9.58
CA TRP A 761 6.94 -9.56 -10.38
C TRP A 761 5.45 -9.44 -10.04
N ARG A 762 4.82 -10.54 -9.63
CA ARG A 762 3.41 -10.54 -9.23
C ARG A 762 3.15 -9.57 -8.08
N LYS A 763 3.97 -9.60 -7.03
CA LYS A 763 3.84 -8.75 -5.84
C LYS A 763 3.93 -7.27 -6.19
N ASP A 764 4.93 -6.91 -7.01
CA ASP A 764 5.12 -5.54 -7.47
C ASP A 764 3.92 -5.06 -8.30
N LEU A 765 3.35 -5.90 -9.19
CA LEU A 765 2.17 -5.53 -9.99
C LEU A 765 0.88 -5.41 -9.18
N ILE A 766 0.70 -6.23 -8.15
CA ILE A 766 -0.48 -6.09 -7.28
C ILE A 766 -0.44 -4.75 -6.59
N LEU A 767 0.73 -4.33 -6.11
CA LEU A 767 0.87 -3.06 -5.42
C LEU A 767 0.53 -1.88 -6.34
N ILE A 768 0.98 -1.93 -7.61
CA ILE A 768 0.64 -0.93 -8.62
C ILE A 768 -0.85 -0.96 -8.98
N GLY A 769 -1.44 -2.14 -9.23
CA GLY A 769 -2.87 -2.23 -9.54
C GLY A 769 -3.75 -1.79 -8.37
N THR A 770 -3.36 -2.13 -7.14
CA THR A 770 -4.01 -1.71 -5.89
C THR A 770 -3.97 -0.18 -5.75
N LEU A 771 -2.81 0.42 -6.04
CA LEU A 771 -2.62 1.86 -6.05
C LEU A 771 -3.58 2.55 -7.02
N ALA A 772 -3.55 2.10 -8.26
CA ALA A 772 -4.32 2.66 -9.36
C ALA A 772 -5.83 2.53 -9.10
N VAL A 773 -6.32 1.38 -8.59
CA VAL A 773 -7.70 1.22 -8.12
C VAL A 773 -8.05 2.28 -7.07
N SER A 774 -7.21 2.49 -6.06
CA SER A 774 -7.50 3.45 -4.99
C SER A 774 -7.65 4.88 -5.49
N VAL A 775 -6.68 5.35 -6.30
CA VAL A 775 -6.69 6.75 -6.76
C VAL A 775 -7.76 7.01 -7.80
N THR A 776 -8.01 6.07 -8.71
CA THR A 776 -9.01 6.22 -9.78
C THR A 776 -10.43 6.09 -9.25
N TYR A 777 -10.66 5.24 -8.24
CA TYR A 777 -11.96 5.11 -7.59
C TYR A 777 -12.35 6.42 -6.92
N GLN A 778 -11.46 7.02 -6.12
CA GLN A 778 -11.71 8.31 -5.47
C GLN A 778 -11.89 9.44 -6.48
N ALA A 779 -11.00 9.56 -7.46
CA ALA A 779 -11.08 10.59 -8.49
C ALA A 779 -12.33 10.46 -9.39
N GLY A 780 -12.88 9.24 -9.53
CA GLY A 780 -14.11 9.01 -10.29
C GLY A 780 -15.37 9.43 -9.54
N LEU A 781 -15.36 9.37 -8.21
CA LEU A 781 -16.48 9.81 -7.37
C LEU A 781 -16.41 11.30 -7.02
N LEU A 782 -15.20 11.87 -7.01
CA LEU A 782 -14.92 13.28 -6.82
C LEU A 782 -14.12 13.81 -8.03
N PRO A 783 -14.80 14.17 -9.13
CA PRO A 783 -14.13 14.65 -10.33
C PRO A 783 -13.39 15.98 -10.09
N PRO A 784 -12.34 16.26 -10.86
CA PRO A 784 -11.54 17.47 -10.71
C PRO A 784 -12.35 18.71 -11.09
N GLY A 785 -12.07 19.84 -10.45
CA GLY A 785 -12.81 21.08 -10.64
C GLY A 785 -13.93 21.30 -9.62
N GLY A 786 -14.18 20.34 -8.74
CA GLY A 786 -15.22 20.46 -7.72
C GLY A 786 -16.61 20.09 -8.25
N LEU A 787 -17.60 20.33 -7.40
CA LEU A 787 -19.00 19.99 -7.61
C LEU A 787 -19.83 21.25 -7.39
N TRP A 788 -20.89 21.43 -8.17
CA TRP A 788 -21.80 22.57 -7.98
C TRP A 788 -22.41 22.55 -6.57
N PRO A 789 -22.48 23.70 -5.87
CA PRO A 789 -23.03 23.78 -4.52
C PRO A 789 -24.55 23.99 -4.49
N ASP A 790 -25.17 24.37 -5.61
CA ASP A 790 -26.60 24.71 -5.68
C ASP A 790 -27.25 24.34 -7.03
N ASP A 791 -28.55 24.61 -7.12
CA ASP A 791 -29.39 24.39 -8.31
C ASP A 791 -29.67 25.71 -9.03
N ARG A 792 -28.65 26.31 -9.63
CA ARG A 792 -28.75 27.56 -10.39
C ARG A 792 -28.19 27.39 -11.79
N ASP A 793 -28.45 28.37 -12.66
CA ASP A 793 -27.83 28.50 -13.99
C ASP A 793 -27.87 27.25 -14.89
N GLY A 794 -28.87 26.38 -14.69
CA GLY A 794 -29.07 25.15 -15.46
C GLY A 794 -28.25 23.94 -15.00
N HIS A 795 -27.49 24.05 -13.92
CA HIS A 795 -26.83 22.93 -13.26
C HIS A 795 -27.58 22.47 -12.00
N PHE A 796 -27.30 21.25 -11.56
CA PHE A 796 -27.81 20.70 -10.31
C PHE A 796 -26.68 20.52 -9.31
N ILE A 797 -26.99 20.64 -8.02
CA ILE A 797 -26.05 20.41 -6.95
C ILE A 797 -25.39 19.03 -7.07
N GLY A 798 -24.09 18.99 -6.81
CA GLY A 798 -23.32 17.76 -6.82
C GLY A 798 -23.03 17.23 -8.23
N ASP A 799 -23.43 17.93 -9.29
CA ASP A 799 -22.93 17.66 -10.64
C ASP A 799 -21.52 18.25 -10.83
N PRO A 800 -20.66 17.63 -11.66
CA PRO A 800 -19.26 18.04 -11.79
C PRO A 800 -19.11 19.38 -12.50
N ILE A 801 -18.43 20.35 -11.88
CA ILE A 801 -18.28 21.69 -12.49
C ILE A 801 -17.53 21.61 -13.83
N LEU A 802 -16.47 20.80 -13.90
CA LEU A 802 -15.67 20.64 -15.12
C LEU A 802 -16.47 20.06 -16.29
N HIS A 803 -17.55 19.32 -16.00
CA HIS A 803 -18.44 18.80 -17.04
C HIS A 803 -19.11 19.94 -17.82
N ASP A 804 -19.51 21.00 -17.12
CA ASP A 804 -20.25 22.12 -17.70
C ASP A 804 -19.31 23.19 -18.24
N THR A 805 -18.17 23.43 -17.58
CA THR A 805 -17.23 24.49 -17.98
C THR A 805 -16.24 24.07 -19.08
N ASP A 806 -15.76 22.82 -19.10
CA ASP A 806 -14.91 22.26 -20.16
C ASP A 806 -15.29 20.79 -20.46
N PRO A 807 -16.42 20.55 -21.15
CA PRO A 807 -16.91 19.21 -21.44
C PRO A 807 -15.89 18.29 -22.14
N PRO A 808 -15.10 18.75 -23.13
CA PRO A 808 -14.05 17.93 -23.74
C PRO A 808 -13.02 17.41 -22.73
N ARG A 809 -12.57 18.27 -21.81
CA ARG A 809 -11.59 17.90 -20.80
C ARG A 809 -12.17 16.99 -19.74
N TYR A 810 -13.39 17.24 -19.29
CA TYR A 810 -14.09 16.31 -18.40
C TYR A 810 -14.24 14.93 -19.02
N LYS A 811 -14.67 14.83 -20.29
CA LYS A 811 -14.81 13.55 -20.99
C LYS A 811 -13.47 12.83 -21.12
N ALA A 812 -12.39 13.53 -21.45
CA ALA A 812 -11.04 12.97 -21.50
C ALA A 812 -10.61 12.42 -20.13
N PHE A 813 -10.77 13.20 -19.07
CA PHE A 813 -10.52 12.77 -17.70
C PHE A 813 -11.33 11.52 -17.34
N PHE A 814 -12.65 11.57 -17.56
CA PHE A 814 -13.58 10.52 -17.16
C PHE A 814 -13.26 9.18 -17.84
N TYR A 815 -13.09 9.16 -19.16
CA TYR A 815 -12.81 7.93 -19.90
C TYR A 815 -11.44 7.35 -19.55
N CYS A 816 -10.41 8.19 -19.43
CA CYS A 816 -9.09 7.75 -19.00
C CYS A 816 -9.14 7.20 -17.57
N ASN A 817 -9.79 7.89 -16.63
CA ASN A 817 -9.88 7.46 -15.24
C ASN A 817 -10.64 6.13 -15.09
N ALA A 818 -11.79 5.98 -15.76
CA ALA A 818 -12.57 4.75 -15.74
C ALA A 818 -11.83 3.58 -16.39
N THR A 819 -11.08 3.84 -17.47
CA THR A 819 -10.21 2.83 -18.11
C THR A 819 -9.11 2.36 -17.16
N ALA A 820 -8.42 3.29 -16.50
CA ALA A 820 -7.38 2.97 -15.51
C ALA A 820 -7.95 2.12 -14.37
N PHE A 821 -9.09 2.53 -13.80
CA PHE A 821 -9.77 1.78 -12.73
C PHE A 821 -10.05 0.32 -13.16
N MET A 822 -10.67 0.11 -14.31
CA MET A 822 -11.04 -1.24 -14.75
C MET A 822 -9.84 -2.07 -15.20
N ALA A 823 -8.86 -1.46 -15.88
CA ALA A 823 -7.61 -2.12 -16.23
C ALA A 823 -6.89 -2.61 -14.96
N SER A 824 -6.89 -1.80 -13.90
CA SER A 824 -6.31 -2.15 -12.61
C SER A 824 -7.07 -3.23 -11.87
N VAL A 825 -8.41 -3.22 -11.90
CA VAL A 825 -9.21 -4.35 -11.38
C VAL A 825 -8.90 -5.65 -12.14
N VAL A 826 -8.77 -5.60 -13.47
CA VAL A 826 -8.36 -6.76 -14.28
C VAL A 826 -6.97 -7.26 -13.89
N ILE A 827 -6.00 -6.36 -13.68
CA ILE A 827 -4.65 -6.70 -13.20
C ILE A 827 -4.74 -7.44 -11.86
N VAL A 828 -5.53 -6.92 -10.91
CA VAL A 828 -5.70 -7.53 -9.59
C VAL A 828 -6.33 -8.92 -9.68
N ILE A 829 -7.36 -9.09 -10.51
CA ILE A 829 -8.02 -10.40 -10.68
C ILE A 829 -7.12 -11.42 -11.38
N LEU A 830 -6.40 -11.00 -12.43
CA LEU A 830 -5.42 -11.83 -13.13
C LEU A 830 -4.31 -12.32 -12.21
N LEU A 831 -3.89 -11.44 -11.29
CA LEU A 831 -2.90 -11.75 -10.27
C LEU A 831 -3.41 -12.72 -9.21
N LEU A 832 -4.70 -12.64 -8.88
CA LEU A 832 -5.35 -13.51 -7.91
C LEU A 832 -5.41 -14.96 -8.40
N ASN A 833 -5.48 -15.19 -9.72
CA ASN A 833 -5.52 -16.53 -10.30
C ASN A 833 -4.11 -17.12 -10.52
N SER A 834 -3.67 -18.01 -9.61
CA SER A 834 -2.33 -18.64 -9.66
C SER A 834 -2.13 -19.48 -10.93
N THR A 835 -3.17 -20.20 -11.36
CA THR A 835 -3.19 -21.10 -12.53
C THR A 835 -2.94 -20.36 -13.84
N ILE A 836 -3.42 -19.11 -13.93
CA ILE A 836 -3.45 -18.35 -15.17
C ILE A 836 -2.16 -17.61 -15.44
N SER A 837 -1.61 -16.96 -14.41
CA SER A 837 -0.33 -16.26 -14.57
C SER A 837 0.87 -17.22 -14.65
N LYS A 838 0.66 -18.54 -14.51
CA LYS A 838 1.67 -19.57 -14.82
C LYS A 838 1.83 -19.79 -16.34
N TYR A 839 0.84 -19.42 -17.16
CA TYR A 839 0.89 -19.56 -18.62
C TYR A 839 1.50 -18.33 -19.30
N ARG A 840 2.49 -18.55 -20.19
CA ARG A 840 3.13 -17.52 -21.03
C ARG A 840 2.13 -16.66 -21.83
N ARG A 841 0.93 -17.18 -22.10
CA ARG A 841 -0.17 -16.50 -22.81
C ARG A 841 -0.90 -15.45 -21.95
N SER A 842 -0.83 -15.53 -20.62
CA SER A 842 -1.41 -14.54 -19.68
C SER A 842 -0.50 -13.33 -19.45
N LEU A 843 0.79 -13.43 -19.78
CA LEU A 843 1.75 -12.33 -19.58
C LEU A 843 1.48 -11.16 -20.54
N LEU A 844 0.99 -11.45 -21.74
CA LEU A 844 0.68 -10.42 -22.74
C LEU A 844 -0.51 -9.55 -22.29
N PRO A 845 -1.70 -10.11 -21.94
CA PRO A 845 -2.81 -9.35 -21.38
C PRO A 845 -2.43 -8.50 -20.15
N MET A 846 -1.57 -9.05 -19.29
CA MET A 846 -1.15 -8.35 -18.08
C MET A 846 -0.20 -7.18 -18.38
N LYS A 847 0.72 -7.34 -19.33
CA LYS A 847 1.57 -6.23 -19.80
C LYS A 847 0.77 -5.15 -20.53
N THR A 848 -0.19 -5.56 -21.36
CA THR A 848 -1.06 -4.60 -22.08
C THR A 848 -1.97 -3.85 -21.11
N ALA A 849 -2.57 -4.53 -20.14
CA ALA A 849 -3.39 -3.89 -19.11
C ALA A 849 -2.57 -2.91 -18.27
N MET A 850 -1.33 -3.25 -17.93
CA MET A 850 -0.43 -2.38 -17.16
C MET A 850 0.02 -1.13 -17.95
N VAL A 851 0.35 -1.28 -19.24
CA VAL A 851 0.67 -0.13 -20.08
C VAL A 851 -0.57 0.74 -20.27
N LEU A 852 -1.73 0.12 -20.54
CA LEU A 852 -3.00 0.83 -20.65
C LEU A 852 -3.33 1.60 -19.38
N ASP A 853 -3.17 0.97 -18.21
CA ASP A 853 -3.39 1.59 -16.90
C ASP A 853 -2.49 2.81 -16.68
N LEU A 854 -1.18 2.68 -16.92
CA LEU A 854 -0.24 3.79 -16.77
C LEU A 854 -0.55 4.95 -17.72
N LEU A 855 -0.88 4.67 -18.99
CA LEU A 855 -1.26 5.69 -19.97
C LEU A 855 -2.58 6.36 -19.60
N ALA A 856 -3.55 5.57 -19.13
CA ALA A 856 -4.85 6.04 -18.72
C ALA A 856 -4.75 6.91 -17.45
N LEU A 857 -3.93 6.55 -16.46
CA LEU A 857 -3.63 7.39 -15.30
C LEU A 857 -2.99 8.72 -15.70
N LEU A 858 -2.04 8.68 -16.63
CA LEU A 858 -1.33 9.86 -17.10
C LEU A 858 -2.23 10.81 -17.91
N GLY A 859 -3.11 10.23 -18.76
CA GLY A 859 -4.14 10.97 -19.48
C GLY A 859 -5.18 11.59 -18.54
N ALA A 860 -5.64 10.83 -17.53
CA ALA A 860 -6.54 11.33 -16.50
C ALA A 860 -5.91 12.47 -15.71
N TYR A 861 -4.65 12.31 -15.28
CA TYR A 861 -3.93 13.38 -14.57
C TYR A 861 -3.82 14.64 -15.44
N ALA A 862 -3.36 14.50 -16.69
CA ALA A 862 -3.19 15.65 -17.59
C ALA A 862 -4.49 16.40 -17.87
N ALA A 863 -5.59 15.67 -18.14
CA ALA A 863 -6.90 16.26 -18.35
C ALA A 863 -7.46 16.87 -17.05
N GLY A 864 -7.30 16.19 -15.92
CA GLY A 864 -7.89 16.61 -14.66
C GLY A 864 -7.17 17.78 -13.98
N SER A 865 -5.83 17.83 -14.04
CA SER A 865 -5.03 18.84 -13.30
C SER A 865 -4.86 20.16 -14.05
N CYS A 866 -5.04 20.20 -15.36
CA CYS A 866 -4.79 21.39 -16.18
C CYS A 866 -6.09 22.13 -16.49
N ARG A 867 -6.09 23.45 -16.36
CA ARG A 867 -7.19 24.33 -16.85
C ARG A 867 -6.75 25.18 -18.03
N LYS A 868 -5.52 25.70 -17.99
CA LYS A 868 -4.97 26.61 -19.01
C LYS A 868 -4.07 25.90 -20.01
N LEU A 869 -3.98 26.45 -21.21
CA LEU A 869 -3.14 25.92 -22.30
C LEU A 869 -1.66 25.80 -21.92
N LYS A 870 -1.09 26.76 -21.18
CA LYS A 870 0.33 26.74 -20.77
C LYS A 870 0.65 25.60 -19.80
N THR A 871 -0.18 25.39 -18.78
CA THR A 871 -0.02 24.27 -17.82
C THR A 871 -0.27 22.94 -18.50
N SER A 872 -1.24 22.90 -19.41
CA SER A 872 -1.51 21.75 -20.28
C SER A 872 -0.30 21.37 -21.14
N ILE A 873 0.35 22.32 -21.83
CA ILE A 873 1.55 22.05 -22.65
C ILE A 873 2.66 21.44 -21.81
N TYR A 874 2.93 21.98 -20.61
CA TYR A 874 3.95 21.45 -19.72
C TYR A 874 3.67 20.00 -19.33
N VAL A 875 2.46 19.70 -18.87
CA VAL A 875 2.10 18.34 -18.46
C VAL A 875 2.10 17.39 -19.66
N PHE A 876 1.55 17.80 -20.81
CA PHE A 876 1.62 17.00 -22.04
C PHE A 876 3.05 16.77 -22.51
N ALA A 877 3.96 17.74 -22.40
CA ALA A 877 5.36 17.55 -22.71
C ALA A 877 6.01 16.51 -21.80
N LEU A 878 5.74 16.54 -20.49
CA LEU A 878 6.17 15.51 -19.54
C LEU A 878 5.56 14.14 -19.89
N VAL A 879 4.27 14.10 -20.21
CA VAL A 879 3.55 12.88 -20.62
C VAL A 879 4.20 12.27 -21.85
N ILE A 880 4.47 13.09 -22.87
CA ILE A 880 5.13 12.67 -24.11
C ILE A 880 6.55 12.20 -23.83
N ALA A 881 7.31 12.88 -22.98
CA ALA A 881 8.66 12.46 -22.61
C ALA A 881 8.66 11.08 -21.94
N VAL A 882 7.73 10.84 -21.00
CA VAL A 882 7.54 9.53 -20.37
C VAL A 882 7.06 8.49 -21.37
N PHE A 883 6.16 8.86 -22.27
CA PHE A 883 5.66 7.95 -23.31
C PHE A 883 6.76 7.52 -24.28
N MET A 884 7.55 8.47 -24.77
CA MET A 884 8.73 8.20 -25.60
C MET A 884 9.72 7.33 -24.84
N TYR A 885 9.95 7.61 -23.55
CA TYR A 885 10.79 6.77 -22.70
C TYR A 885 10.27 5.32 -22.61
N ILE A 886 8.96 5.12 -22.37
CA ILE A 886 8.32 3.81 -22.31
C ILE A 886 8.36 3.10 -23.67
N ILE A 887 8.09 3.80 -24.78
CA ILE A 887 8.16 3.24 -26.14
C ILE A 887 9.58 2.81 -26.46
N ILE A 888 10.57 3.66 -26.23
CA ILE A 888 11.99 3.34 -26.42
C ILE A 888 12.33 2.08 -25.63
N HIS A 889 11.84 1.97 -24.38
CA HIS A 889 12.00 0.78 -23.56
C HIS A 889 11.35 -0.48 -24.16
N ILE A 890 10.11 -0.37 -24.62
CA ILE A 890 9.38 -1.47 -25.28
C ILE A 890 10.12 -1.90 -26.55
N LEU A 891 10.57 -0.96 -27.38
CA LEU A 891 11.31 -1.23 -28.61
C LEU A 891 12.66 -1.89 -28.33
N LEU A 892 13.40 -1.40 -27.33
CA LEU A 892 14.65 -2.01 -26.84
C LEU A 892 14.43 -3.41 -26.24
N SER A 893 13.21 -3.75 -25.82
CA SER A 893 12.87 -5.09 -25.32
C SER A 893 12.80 -6.17 -26.40
N PHE A 894 12.76 -5.79 -27.68
CA PHE A 894 12.86 -6.73 -28.79
C PHE A 894 14.33 -6.99 -29.15
N ASP A 895 14.80 -8.24 -28.98
CA ASP A 895 16.19 -8.69 -29.26
C ASP A 895 16.71 -8.32 -30.66
N LYS A 896 15.80 -8.10 -31.63
CA LYS A 896 16.14 -7.69 -33.00
C LYS A 896 16.46 -6.19 -33.06
N MET A 897 15.70 -5.35 -32.36
CA MET A 897 15.91 -3.91 -32.27
C MET A 897 17.09 -3.56 -31.35
N ALA A 898 17.28 -4.27 -30.24
CA ALA A 898 18.43 -4.08 -29.35
C ALA A 898 19.77 -4.31 -30.08
N ARG A 899 19.84 -5.32 -30.96
CA ARG A 899 21.00 -5.58 -31.81
C ARG A 899 21.19 -4.52 -32.90
N LEU A 900 20.09 -4.04 -33.49
CA LEU A 900 20.14 -2.97 -34.48
C LEU A 900 20.65 -1.66 -33.86
N VAL A 901 20.08 -1.24 -32.74
CA VAL A 901 20.47 -0.03 -32.01
C VAL A 901 21.90 -0.12 -31.48
N LYS A 902 22.35 -1.31 -31.02
CA LYS A 902 23.75 -1.50 -30.62
C LYS A 902 24.71 -1.31 -31.81
N LYS A 903 24.39 -1.93 -32.96
CA LYS A 903 25.19 -1.82 -34.19
C LYS A 903 25.21 -0.40 -34.75
N THR A 904 24.09 0.30 -34.69
CA THR A 904 24.00 1.72 -35.07
C THR A 904 24.74 2.60 -34.05
N GLY A 905 24.55 2.39 -32.75
CA GLY A 905 25.22 3.15 -31.69
C GLY A 905 26.75 3.07 -31.76
N GLU A 906 27.30 1.91 -32.10
CA GLU A 906 28.74 1.73 -32.33
C GLU A 906 29.28 2.61 -33.48
N GLN A 907 28.45 2.98 -34.46
CA GLN A 907 28.83 3.89 -35.55
C GLN A 907 28.73 5.37 -35.17
N TRP A 908 27.79 5.77 -34.30
CA TRP A 908 27.53 7.18 -33.98
C TRP A 908 28.23 7.69 -32.71
N ILE A 909 28.54 6.82 -31.74
CA ILE A 909 29.24 7.19 -30.48
C ILE A 909 30.58 7.92 -30.72
N PRO A 910 31.43 7.50 -31.69
CA PRO A 910 32.66 8.24 -32.00
C PRO A 910 32.38 9.64 -32.55
N CYS A 911 31.32 9.81 -33.33
CA CYS A 911 30.93 11.09 -33.92
C CYS A 911 30.41 12.07 -32.86
N LEU A 912 29.60 11.59 -31.92
CA LEU A 912 29.12 12.35 -30.77
C LEU A 912 30.23 12.77 -29.82
N LYS A 913 31.21 11.89 -29.55
CA LYS A 913 32.41 12.24 -28.78
C LYS A 913 33.23 13.33 -29.47
N LYS A 914 33.32 13.29 -30.80
CA LYS A 914 34.03 14.30 -31.59
C LYS A 914 33.32 15.65 -31.61
N MET A 915 31.98 15.65 -31.68
CA MET A 915 31.16 16.86 -31.52
C MET A 915 31.25 17.43 -30.10
N TRP A 916 31.25 16.59 -29.06
CA TRP A 916 31.36 17.05 -27.68
C TRP A 916 32.74 17.69 -27.41
N ALA A 917 33.81 17.10 -27.93
CA ALA A 917 35.16 17.66 -27.85
C ALA A 917 35.29 19.01 -28.57
N LEU A 918 34.52 19.26 -29.62
CA LEU A 918 34.48 20.55 -30.32
C LEU A 918 33.72 21.63 -29.55
N ILE A 919 32.79 21.25 -28.66
CA ILE A 919 32.03 22.19 -27.81
C ILE A 919 32.85 22.58 -26.57
N GLU A 920 33.78 21.73 -26.14
CA GLU A 920 34.58 21.93 -24.93
C GLU A 920 35.86 22.76 -25.17
N THR A 921 36.22 23.04 -26.42
CA THR A 921 37.40 23.84 -26.81
C THR A 921 37.02 25.21 -27.40
N GLU A 922 36.46 26.10 -26.59
CA GLU A 922 36.64 27.55 -26.76
C GLU A 922 36.84 28.20 -25.39
N PRO A 923 38.08 28.55 -24.99
CA PRO A 923 38.32 29.50 -23.90
C PRO A 923 38.32 30.95 -24.43
N PRO A 924 37.99 31.94 -23.57
CA PRO A 924 37.81 33.33 -23.96
C PRO A 924 39.15 34.03 -24.20
N ASN A 925 39.34 34.64 -25.37
CA ASN A 925 40.43 35.58 -25.60
C ASN A 925 40.07 36.93 -24.96
N HIS A 926 40.62 37.20 -23.78
CA HIS A 926 40.88 38.55 -23.28
C HIS A 926 42.39 38.75 -23.21
N HIS A 927 42.90 39.71 -23.99
CA HIS A 927 44.21 40.32 -23.74
C HIS A 927 44.03 41.84 -23.57
N PRO A 928 44.68 42.45 -22.56
CA PRO A 928 44.70 43.90 -22.34
C PRO A 928 45.97 44.53 -22.93
N SER A 929 45.88 45.75 -23.45
CA SER A 929 46.97 46.74 -23.40
C SER A 929 46.50 48.12 -23.84
N SER A 930 46.75 49.09 -22.97
CA SER A 930 46.63 50.55 -23.04
C SER A 930 47.65 51.24 -23.97
N GLU A 931 47.27 52.43 -24.47
CA GLU A 931 48.07 53.66 -24.77
C GLU A 931 49.27 53.54 -25.74
N GLU A 932 49.68 54.47 -26.61
CA GLU A 932 49.30 55.77 -27.25
C GLU A 932 50.37 55.95 -28.39
N PRO A 933 50.45 57.00 -29.25
CA PRO A 933 49.93 58.37 -29.15
C PRO A 933 48.85 58.76 -30.18
#